data_AF-R8AXM0-F1
#
_entry.id   AF-R8AXM0-F1
#
_cell.length_a   1.000
_cell.length_b   1.000
_cell.length_c   1.000
_cell.angle_alpha   90.00
_cell.angle_beta   90.00
_cell.angle_gamma   90.00
#
_symmetry.space_group_name_H-M   'P 1'
#
loop_
_entity.id
_entity.type
_entity.pdbx_description
1 polymer ?
#
loop_
_entity_poly.entity_id
_entity_poly.type
_entity_poly.pdbx_seq_one_letter_code
_entity_poly.pdbx_strand_id
1 'polypeptide(L)'
;MNYKNTLALLPAAILAACGGGDGQTINAPQTPGAVVYSYPSDGQGEVSPKSDLVLRFSHALSDEDVASKIRVVGGGSEVAFSTEAVDGGRSLKITPQDELQPGTDYTVEFSENLQAEGNRRIATPNAVGPAGIQFSTRGGLTGIAGLDNTDATFKVAEMIPAAGSVFKPMDISTFRLRLTQPVHPEWKELGGVIEITNSNGETVPAIVLVKGRLVTIDPCIPDTPELCGRDDDFLTPGETYTISVRNLPGINGGVLESFSEELTPRDTGPRVVLFQEVIDSGLNAGSTESDARRSKLNGQIINGVTLNSVLQGTAGPSQQTGGLFAELAFAPAFEADEPLPLRVPKGSVLNSSSLDVLINGSVPVINPNTGEIQKTGNIKVTMLSDATGYLMPNPYTNDLSAPRHVKLFMDVSMNTEAAQPNASLSQNLLGVELTGIALVEDGTLTIDAIGMVEPNLLGQEVTDSTIAFHIEAATDATSQLDASDQRNTELEDLTGPQLVSWMPGPDEAIPGNRDQLQRPGDPIVLNFDEPLDSDSVASEFTLLADGTPIAAEDLRRKLDGTVVVLNPVGGLQHGVDYALQINGSLTDLAGNSTTSQTLEFALPEIAPAEASPIALTTYPGYPCVTTGLDLTNETHGQCVDAAPDGPRGDVLPLTTLPENRPIVVLFSQMMDLASIRDKETFVVEKIDPNTGDPIATVDGRLEKNQHRIRFYPDEPWEVDSYYRYTLASATAVDNCANALCSAEGYPLQTDLLVDPEDIGGPDMEIYFKGTSAVSSVFTPLRNLTTRDTNANFAIDCPTLADTDCEEPFAHKASKTPGEFAPVRNAAKMAVTNKEATALGVPVGASVGCPADESCPESKFIYQTMGLNVEVVGPAYDDDGNNIGVRVLLYPTMVAATSSSVFLDGFGENATGPLALRMRYVTPTEDNPMGLIEGVIVEGPNGEPRFVTQTDLSLDAPNLSLPLAQALEHDLYSKVIPLDLDGPIIFFDDGRMQIGILNNNSPAITVNITVTIPIINEFLSYSDCVAARGPTGIVSCLSDPDTTESGDIIIPLAIPTQGISLNFITNPIKEIPEEY
;
A
#
# COMPACT_ATOMS: atom_id res chain seq x y z
N MET A 1 47.70 -43.16 -31.99
CA MET A 1 48.25 -43.29 -33.37
C MET A 1 47.05 -43.34 -34.31
N ASN A 2 46.54 -42.28 -34.94
CA ASN A 2 47.05 -41.24 -35.85
C ASN A 2 46.69 -41.48 -37.33
N TYR A 3 46.06 -40.43 -37.90
CA TYR A 3 45.78 -40.08 -39.31
C TYR A 3 44.43 -40.52 -39.92
N LYS A 4 43.65 -39.70 -40.65
CA LYS A 4 43.44 -38.24 -40.85
C LYS A 4 42.43 -38.06 -42.02
N ASN A 5 41.61 -37.00 -41.96
CA ASN A 5 41.16 -36.09 -43.03
C ASN A 5 40.00 -36.43 -44.02
N THR A 6 38.87 -35.74 -43.78
CA THR A 6 38.21 -34.67 -44.59
C THR A 6 38.41 -34.49 -46.12
N LEU A 7 37.29 -34.00 -46.71
CA LEU A 7 37.04 -33.16 -47.92
C LEU A 7 36.75 -33.84 -49.28
N ALA A 8 35.59 -33.54 -49.87
CA ALA A 8 35.47 -32.48 -50.90
C ALA A 8 34.08 -32.40 -51.56
N LEU A 9 33.56 -31.17 -51.64
CA LEU A 9 32.52 -30.73 -52.59
C LEU A 9 33.03 -30.79 -54.06
N LEU A 10 32.17 -31.29 -54.96
CA LEU A 10 31.84 -30.84 -56.36
C LEU A 10 32.95 -30.35 -57.33
N PRO A 11 32.88 -30.68 -58.65
CA PRO A 11 32.10 -29.82 -59.54
C PRO A 11 31.33 -30.50 -60.69
N ALA A 12 30.33 -29.76 -61.16
CA ALA A 12 29.49 -29.98 -62.32
C ALA A 12 30.26 -30.11 -63.65
N ALA A 13 29.64 -30.84 -64.59
CA ALA A 13 29.65 -30.69 -66.06
C ALA A 13 29.94 -31.99 -66.83
N ILE A 14 28.94 -32.87 -66.94
CA ILE A 14 28.62 -33.50 -68.22
C ILE A 14 27.14 -33.26 -68.47
N LEU A 15 26.86 -32.23 -69.27
CA LEU A 15 25.56 -31.99 -69.87
C LEU A 15 25.27 -33.06 -70.95
N ALA A 16 24.00 -33.45 -70.96
CA ALA A 16 23.17 -33.77 -72.12
C ALA A 16 23.32 -35.14 -72.81
N ALA A 17 22.36 -36.04 -72.52
CA ALA A 17 21.52 -36.63 -73.57
C ALA A 17 20.20 -37.20 -72.99
N CYS A 18 19.10 -36.86 -73.67
CA CYS A 18 17.71 -37.31 -73.49
C CYS A 18 16.88 -36.60 -72.41
N GLY A 19 16.32 -35.46 -72.82
CA GLY A 19 15.16 -34.85 -72.19
C GLY A 19 13.86 -35.62 -72.43
N GLY A 20 12.91 -35.31 -71.55
CA GLY A 20 11.57 -35.84 -71.41
C GLY A 20 11.23 -35.64 -69.93
N GLY A 21 10.86 -34.43 -69.50
CA GLY A 21 9.62 -33.79 -69.91
C GLY A 21 8.48 -34.28 -69.03
N ASP A 22 8.67 -34.27 -67.70
CA ASP A 22 7.64 -34.16 -66.67
C ASP A 22 8.37 -33.70 -65.41
N GLY A 23 8.16 -32.44 -65.02
CA GLY A 23 8.59 -31.97 -63.71
C GLY A 23 7.79 -32.74 -62.68
N GLN A 24 8.34 -33.82 -62.13
CA GLN A 24 7.86 -34.35 -60.87
C GLN A 24 8.17 -33.31 -59.80
N THR A 25 7.20 -32.43 -59.55
CA THR A 25 7.08 -31.77 -58.27
C THR A 25 6.94 -32.88 -57.24
N ILE A 26 8.01 -33.12 -56.49
CA ILE A 26 7.92 -33.88 -55.25
C ILE A 26 7.06 -33.00 -54.34
N ASN A 27 5.75 -33.25 -54.32
CA ASN A 27 4.87 -32.76 -53.28
C ASN A 27 5.27 -33.50 -51.99
N ALA A 28 6.30 -33.00 -51.32
CA ALA A 28 6.51 -33.36 -49.93
C ALA A 28 5.20 -33.05 -49.18
N PRO A 29 4.65 -33.99 -48.40
CA PRO A 29 3.43 -33.72 -47.65
C PRO A 29 3.65 -32.47 -46.80
N GLN A 30 2.79 -31.46 -46.95
CA GLN A 30 2.85 -30.26 -46.12
C GLN A 30 2.54 -30.68 -44.68
N THR A 31 3.50 -30.50 -43.78
CA THR A 31 3.25 -30.62 -42.34
C THR A 31 2.21 -29.56 -41.93
N PRO A 32 1.15 -29.94 -41.21
CA PRO A 32 0.21 -28.98 -40.63
C PRO A 32 0.94 -27.96 -39.75
N GLY A 33 0.36 -26.77 -39.60
CA GLY A 33 0.83 -25.82 -38.60
C GLY A 33 0.41 -26.28 -37.20
N ALA A 34 1.08 -25.81 -36.18
CA ALA A 34 0.74 -26.10 -34.78
C ALA A 34 0.96 -24.86 -33.92
N VAL A 35 0.18 -24.73 -32.84
CA VAL A 35 0.61 -23.97 -31.66
C VAL A 35 1.79 -24.72 -31.06
N VAL A 36 2.83 -24.00 -30.67
CA VAL A 36 4.05 -24.57 -30.07
C VAL A 36 4.33 -23.99 -28.69
N TYR A 37 3.66 -22.92 -28.28
CA TYR A 37 3.73 -22.38 -26.92
C TYR A 37 2.50 -21.50 -26.66
N SER A 38 2.11 -21.41 -25.38
CA SER A 38 1.14 -20.44 -24.90
C SER A 38 1.55 -19.86 -23.55
N TYR A 39 1.17 -18.61 -23.32
CA TYR A 39 1.11 -18.00 -22.00
C TYR A 39 -0.33 -17.50 -21.78
N PRO A 40 -0.98 -17.81 -20.65
CA PRO A 40 -0.62 -18.87 -19.71
C PRO A 40 -0.46 -20.24 -20.39
N SER A 41 0.28 -21.13 -19.73
CA SER A 41 0.38 -22.53 -20.17
C SER A 41 -0.93 -23.28 -19.89
N ASP A 42 -1.25 -24.28 -20.71
CA ASP A 42 -2.45 -25.09 -20.52
C ASP A 42 -2.41 -25.85 -19.18
N GLY A 43 -3.42 -25.64 -18.35
CA GLY A 43 -3.52 -26.09 -16.96
C GLY A 43 -2.87 -25.16 -15.93
N GLN A 44 -2.39 -23.97 -16.29
CA GLN A 44 -1.77 -23.05 -15.33
C GLN A 44 -2.79 -22.40 -14.40
N GLY A 45 -2.57 -22.51 -13.09
CA GLY A 45 -3.29 -21.73 -12.09
C GLY A 45 -2.50 -20.53 -11.59
N GLU A 46 -3.14 -19.72 -10.74
CA GLU A 46 -2.57 -18.50 -10.15
C GLU A 46 -2.10 -17.46 -11.18
N VAL A 47 -2.74 -17.42 -12.36
CA VAL A 47 -2.45 -16.39 -13.37
C VAL A 47 -2.93 -15.04 -12.86
N SER A 48 -2.15 -13.97 -13.04
CA SER A 48 -2.61 -12.64 -12.68
C SER A 48 -3.83 -12.23 -13.53
N PRO A 49 -4.88 -11.67 -12.92
CA PRO A 49 -5.98 -11.00 -13.62
C PRO A 49 -5.56 -9.98 -14.69
N LYS A 50 -4.37 -9.38 -14.54
CA LYS A 50 -3.82 -8.35 -15.43
C LYS A 50 -2.93 -8.90 -16.55
N SER A 51 -2.79 -10.22 -16.67
CA SER A 51 -1.90 -10.85 -17.65
C SER A 51 -2.41 -10.70 -19.09
N ASP A 52 -1.49 -10.33 -19.99
CA ASP A 52 -1.65 -10.59 -21.42
C ASP A 52 -1.58 -12.10 -21.71
N LEU A 53 -2.24 -12.55 -22.78
CA LEU A 53 -2.10 -13.92 -23.28
C LEU A 53 -1.17 -13.94 -24.51
N VAL A 54 -0.49 -15.05 -24.74
CA VAL A 54 0.45 -15.22 -25.86
C VAL A 54 0.24 -16.58 -26.49
N LEU A 55 0.19 -16.63 -27.82
CA LEU A 55 0.23 -17.87 -28.60
C LEU A 55 1.42 -17.83 -29.55
N ARG A 56 2.25 -18.87 -29.56
CA ARG A 56 3.32 -19.03 -30.54
C ARG A 56 3.03 -20.20 -31.46
N PHE A 57 3.38 -20.05 -32.73
CA PHE A 57 3.07 -21.00 -33.80
C PHE A 57 4.34 -21.50 -34.48
N SER A 58 4.28 -22.71 -35.03
CA SER A 58 5.41 -23.30 -35.78
C SER A 58 5.76 -22.51 -37.05
N HIS A 59 4.81 -21.75 -37.60
CA HIS A 59 4.93 -20.93 -38.80
C HIS A 59 4.19 -19.60 -38.60
N ALA A 60 4.62 -18.56 -39.31
CA ALA A 60 3.97 -17.26 -39.24
C ALA A 60 2.50 -17.36 -39.69
N LEU A 61 1.60 -16.70 -38.96
CA LEU A 61 0.19 -16.60 -39.33
C LEU A 61 0.03 -15.82 -40.63
N SER A 62 -0.92 -16.24 -41.45
CA SER A 62 -1.29 -15.60 -42.71
C SER A 62 -2.74 -15.11 -42.75
N ASP A 63 -3.47 -15.25 -41.63
CA ASP A 63 -4.80 -14.68 -41.47
C ASP A 63 -4.74 -13.15 -41.38
N GLU A 64 -5.61 -12.46 -42.13
CA GLU A 64 -5.76 -11.00 -42.05
C GLU A 64 -6.61 -10.56 -40.86
N ASP A 65 -7.47 -11.45 -40.35
CA ASP A 65 -8.37 -11.22 -39.20
C ASP A 65 -8.33 -12.42 -38.26
N VAL A 66 -7.24 -12.54 -37.50
CA VAL A 66 -7.04 -13.63 -36.54
C VAL A 66 -7.96 -13.51 -35.33
N ALA A 67 -8.30 -12.28 -34.92
CA ALA A 67 -9.09 -12.01 -33.72
C ALA A 67 -10.49 -12.63 -33.82
N SER A 68 -11.17 -12.56 -34.98
CA SER A 68 -12.50 -13.17 -35.16
C SER A 68 -12.51 -14.70 -35.10
N LYS A 69 -11.34 -15.35 -35.13
CA LYS A 69 -11.19 -16.81 -35.06
C LYS A 69 -10.81 -17.32 -33.69
N ILE A 70 -10.42 -16.46 -32.76
CA ILE A 70 -10.03 -16.83 -31.40
C ILE A 70 -11.16 -16.44 -30.46
N ARG A 71 -11.46 -17.30 -29.49
CA ARG A 71 -12.39 -17.02 -28.40
C ARG A 71 -11.68 -17.20 -27.08
N VAL A 72 -11.79 -16.22 -26.21
CA VAL A 72 -11.37 -16.32 -24.81
C VAL A 72 -12.64 -16.32 -23.98
N VAL A 73 -12.88 -17.39 -23.23
CA VAL A 73 -14.12 -17.60 -22.48
C VAL A 73 -13.78 -17.82 -21.01
N GLY A 74 -14.44 -17.09 -20.11
CA GLY A 74 -14.34 -17.30 -18.66
C GLY A 74 -15.50 -16.64 -17.94
N GLY A 75 -15.82 -17.12 -16.73
CA GLY A 75 -16.98 -16.63 -15.97
C GLY A 75 -18.33 -16.83 -16.67
N GLY A 76 -18.40 -17.73 -17.66
CA GLY A 76 -19.60 -17.95 -18.50
C GLY A 76 -19.79 -16.94 -19.63
N SER A 77 -18.85 -16.02 -19.84
CA SER A 77 -18.88 -14.98 -20.89
C SER A 77 -17.62 -14.99 -21.77
N GLU A 78 -17.71 -14.37 -22.94
CA GLU A 78 -16.57 -14.16 -23.83
C GLU A 78 -15.86 -12.85 -23.48
N VAL A 79 -14.53 -12.89 -23.39
CA VAL A 79 -13.68 -11.74 -23.06
C VAL A 79 -13.37 -10.97 -24.35
N ALA A 80 -13.58 -9.66 -24.33
CA ALA A 80 -13.14 -8.79 -25.42
C ALA A 80 -11.62 -8.60 -25.35
N PHE A 81 -10.94 -8.67 -26.49
CA PHE A 81 -9.49 -8.53 -26.56
C PHE A 81 -9.05 -7.86 -27.87
N SER A 82 -7.79 -7.41 -27.88
CA SER A 82 -7.06 -7.02 -29.09
C SER A 82 -5.90 -8.00 -29.35
N THR A 83 -5.37 -8.01 -30.58
CA THR A 83 -4.27 -8.90 -30.94
C THR A 83 -3.12 -8.15 -31.63
N GLU A 84 -1.89 -8.50 -31.30
CA GLU A 84 -0.68 -7.96 -31.92
C GLU A 84 0.23 -9.11 -32.41
N ALA A 85 0.67 -9.03 -33.67
CA ALA A 85 1.59 -9.99 -34.26
C ALA A 85 3.04 -9.68 -33.84
N VAL A 86 3.72 -10.68 -33.28
CA VAL A 86 5.09 -10.60 -32.76
C VAL A 86 5.99 -11.58 -33.53
N ASP A 87 7.30 -11.30 -33.60
CA ASP A 87 8.31 -12.17 -34.24
C ASP A 87 7.94 -12.52 -35.70
N GLY A 88 7.53 -11.49 -36.47
CA GLY A 88 7.11 -11.67 -37.87
C GLY A 88 5.83 -12.48 -38.05
N GLY A 89 4.94 -12.48 -37.06
CA GLY A 89 3.66 -13.22 -37.07
C GLY A 89 3.78 -14.65 -36.56
N ARG A 90 4.94 -15.06 -36.02
CA ARG A 90 5.12 -16.38 -35.39
C ARG A 90 4.60 -16.42 -33.95
N SER A 91 4.44 -15.27 -33.32
CA SER A 91 3.76 -15.13 -32.03
C SER A 91 2.61 -14.14 -32.16
N LEU A 92 1.58 -14.33 -31.34
CA LEU A 92 0.42 -13.47 -31.25
C LEU A 92 0.22 -13.12 -29.79
N LYS A 93 0.38 -11.84 -29.46
CA LYS A 93 -0.01 -11.27 -28.17
C LYS A 93 -1.50 -10.97 -28.22
N ILE A 94 -2.23 -11.34 -27.17
CA ILE A 94 -3.66 -11.15 -27.00
C ILE A 94 -3.84 -10.34 -25.71
N THR A 95 -4.33 -9.12 -25.82
CA THR A 95 -4.52 -8.21 -24.68
C THR A 95 -6.01 -8.08 -24.40
N PRO A 96 -6.52 -8.61 -23.27
CA PRO A 96 -7.86 -8.33 -22.80
C PRO A 96 -8.14 -6.82 -22.73
N GLN A 97 -9.37 -6.40 -23.05
CA GLN A 97 -9.76 -4.99 -22.94
C GLN A 97 -9.93 -4.54 -21.50
N ASP A 98 -10.39 -5.45 -20.64
CA ASP A 98 -10.57 -5.28 -19.20
C ASP A 98 -9.76 -6.35 -18.47
N GLU A 99 -9.44 -6.13 -17.19
CA GLU A 99 -8.84 -7.14 -16.33
C GLU A 99 -9.70 -8.42 -16.32
N LEU A 100 -9.03 -9.58 -16.34
CA LEU A 100 -9.71 -10.85 -16.18
C LEU A 100 -10.34 -10.92 -14.78
N GLN A 101 -11.45 -11.63 -14.63
CA GLN A 101 -12.07 -11.83 -13.33
C GLN A 101 -11.14 -12.64 -12.42
N PRO A 102 -10.91 -12.24 -11.16
CA PRO A 102 -10.16 -13.04 -10.20
C PRO A 102 -10.81 -14.39 -9.92
N GLY A 103 -10.01 -15.38 -9.52
CA GLY A 103 -10.47 -16.71 -9.09
C GLY A 103 -11.30 -17.46 -10.13
N THR A 104 -11.09 -17.19 -11.42
CA THR A 104 -11.95 -17.62 -12.52
C THR A 104 -11.21 -18.53 -13.49
N ASP A 105 -11.88 -19.60 -13.93
CA ASP A 105 -11.40 -20.49 -14.98
C ASP A 105 -11.64 -19.90 -16.37
N TYR A 106 -10.62 -19.96 -17.23
CA TYR A 106 -10.61 -19.46 -18.59
C TYR A 106 -10.20 -20.54 -19.59
N THR A 107 -10.74 -20.42 -20.81
CA THR A 107 -10.37 -21.22 -21.96
C THR A 107 -10.09 -20.35 -23.18
N VAL A 108 -8.98 -20.61 -23.89
CA VAL A 108 -8.71 -20.06 -25.22
C VAL A 108 -8.95 -21.13 -26.29
N GLU A 109 -9.86 -20.87 -27.23
CA GLU A 109 -10.23 -21.80 -28.31
C GLU A 109 -10.20 -21.12 -29.67
N PHE A 110 -10.06 -21.91 -30.75
CA PHE A 110 -10.25 -21.42 -32.11
C PHE A 110 -11.64 -21.82 -32.63
N SER A 111 -12.43 -20.84 -33.07
CA SER A 111 -13.76 -21.05 -33.67
C SER A 111 -13.65 -21.71 -35.05
N GLU A 112 -12.55 -21.45 -35.75
CA GLU A 112 -12.14 -22.08 -37.00
C GLU A 112 -10.62 -22.30 -37.00
N ASN A 113 -10.12 -23.22 -37.84
CA ASN A 113 -8.66 -23.38 -37.96
C ASN A 113 -8.00 -22.07 -38.44
N LEU A 114 -6.90 -21.70 -37.78
CA LEU A 114 -6.04 -20.60 -38.23
C LEU A 114 -5.25 -21.03 -39.46
N GLN A 115 -4.86 -20.06 -40.28
CA GLN A 115 -4.03 -20.20 -41.47
C GLN A 115 -2.63 -19.65 -41.20
N ALA A 116 -1.64 -20.40 -41.64
CA ALA A 116 -0.24 -20.03 -41.56
C ALA A 116 0.46 -20.18 -42.93
N GLU A 117 1.67 -19.64 -43.00
CA GLU A 117 2.53 -19.64 -44.18
C GLU A 117 2.54 -21.00 -44.89
N GLY A 118 2.40 -20.96 -46.21
CA GLY A 118 2.33 -22.17 -47.04
C GLY A 118 0.96 -22.85 -47.01
N ASN A 119 -0.14 -22.15 -46.70
CA ASN A 119 -1.50 -22.69 -46.62
C ASN A 119 -1.66 -23.80 -45.58
N ARG A 120 -0.89 -23.71 -44.49
CA ARG A 120 -0.96 -24.64 -43.36
C ARG A 120 -2.13 -24.27 -42.46
N ARG A 121 -2.89 -25.28 -42.04
CA ARG A 121 -3.97 -25.10 -41.05
C ARG A 121 -3.46 -25.43 -39.66
N ILE A 122 -3.82 -24.61 -38.69
CA ILE A 122 -3.56 -24.81 -37.26
C ILE A 122 -4.93 -25.04 -36.59
N ALA A 123 -5.11 -26.21 -35.99
CA ALA A 123 -6.31 -26.51 -35.22
C ALA A 123 -6.19 -25.97 -33.79
N THR A 124 -7.32 -25.93 -33.07
CA THR A 124 -7.34 -25.63 -31.63
C THR A 124 -6.36 -26.53 -30.88
N PRO A 125 -5.43 -25.97 -30.09
CA PRO A 125 -4.49 -26.77 -29.30
C PRO A 125 -5.21 -27.53 -28.18
N ASN A 126 -4.55 -28.56 -27.65
CA ASN A 126 -4.94 -29.26 -26.43
C ASN A 126 -3.70 -29.95 -25.88
N ALA A 127 -3.29 -29.59 -24.66
CA ALA A 127 -2.28 -30.33 -23.91
C ALA A 127 -2.91 -31.09 -22.73
N VAL A 128 -3.83 -30.45 -22.01
CA VAL A 128 -4.48 -31.00 -20.82
C VAL A 128 -5.99 -30.79 -20.89
N GLY A 129 -6.75 -31.85 -20.63
CA GLY A 129 -8.20 -31.74 -20.49
C GLY A 129 -8.96 -31.51 -21.82
N PRO A 130 -10.04 -30.70 -21.81
CA PRO A 130 -10.81 -30.35 -23.02
C PRO A 130 -9.98 -29.64 -24.08
N ALA A 131 -10.48 -29.56 -25.32
CA ALA A 131 -9.82 -28.78 -26.37
C ALA A 131 -9.74 -27.30 -25.98
N GLY A 132 -8.63 -26.64 -26.31
CA GLY A 132 -8.31 -25.27 -25.89
C GLY A 132 -7.11 -25.22 -24.95
N ILE A 133 -6.72 -24.00 -24.57
CA ILE A 133 -5.75 -23.74 -23.51
C ILE A 133 -6.55 -23.33 -22.27
N GLN A 134 -6.47 -24.14 -21.20
CA GLN A 134 -7.15 -23.89 -19.94
C GLN A 134 -6.22 -23.16 -18.98
N PHE A 135 -6.72 -22.18 -18.22
CA PHE A 135 -5.98 -21.59 -17.11
C PHE A 135 -6.94 -21.00 -16.07
N SER A 136 -6.47 -20.78 -14.84
CA SER A 136 -7.24 -20.09 -13.80
C SER A 136 -6.50 -18.87 -13.28
N THR A 137 -7.24 -17.80 -13.07
CA THR A 137 -6.71 -16.60 -12.42
C THR A 137 -6.61 -16.80 -10.91
N ARG A 138 -5.60 -16.19 -10.28
CA ARG A 138 -5.56 -16.08 -8.82
C ARG A 138 -6.77 -15.30 -8.30
N GLY A 139 -7.13 -15.50 -7.04
CA GLY A 139 -8.08 -14.62 -6.33
C GLY A 139 -7.58 -13.17 -6.23
N GLY A 140 -8.44 -12.27 -5.74
CA GLY A 140 -8.12 -10.88 -5.46
C GLY A 140 -6.97 -10.67 -4.46
N LEU A 141 -6.62 -9.40 -4.23
CA LEU A 141 -5.64 -8.97 -3.23
C LEU A 141 -6.18 -7.78 -2.43
N THR A 142 -7.43 -7.89 -1.98
CA THR A 142 -8.22 -6.79 -1.40
C THR A 142 -8.34 -6.90 0.13
N GLY A 143 -8.07 -8.08 0.69
CA GLY A 143 -8.36 -8.45 2.07
C GLY A 143 -9.80 -8.96 2.31
N ILE A 144 -10.71 -8.75 1.35
CA ILE A 144 -12.13 -9.12 1.39
C ILE A 144 -12.28 -10.59 0.95
N ALA A 145 -12.90 -11.42 1.80
CA ALA A 145 -12.93 -12.87 1.60
C ALA A 145 -13.58 -13.29 0.28
N GLY A 146 -14.72 -12.69 -0.08
CA GLY A 146 -15.49 -13.00 -1.30
C GLY A 146 -14.79 -12.59 -2.60
N LEU A 147 -13.78 -11.71 -2.53
CA LEU A 147 -12.95 -11.32 -3.68
C LEU A 147 -11.64 -12.13 -3.75
N ASP A 148 -11.07 -12.47 -2.60
CA ASP A 148 -9.72 -13.06 -2.49
C ASP A 148 -9.72 -14.60 -2.45
N ASN A 149 -10.79 -15.22 -1.94
CA ASN A 149 -10.91 -16.67 -1.86
C ASN A 149 -11.26 -17.29 -3.22
N THR A 150 -10.63 -18.41 -3.54
CA THR A 150 -10.93 -19.17 -4.77
C THR A 150 -11.88 -20.35 -4.54
N ASP A 151 -12.14 -20.71 -3.28
CA ASP A 151 -13.13 -21.72 -2.88
C ASP A 151 -13.68 -21.39 -1.48
N ALA A 152 -14.96 -21.69 -1.25
CA ALA A 152 -15.61 -21.49 0.05
C ALA A 152 -15.01 -22.38 1.16
N THR A 153 -14.37 -23.50 0.82
CA THR A 153 -13.68 -24.39 1.76
C THR A 153 -12.19 -24.06 1.80
N PHE A 154 -11.63 -23.89 2.99
CA PHE A 154 -10.18 -23.72 3.16
C PHE A 154 -9.45 -25.07 3.00
N LYS A 155 -8.71 -25.23 1.90
CA LYS A 155 -8.00 -26.47 1.55
C LYS A 155 -6.75 -26.17 0.71
N VAL A 156 -5.88 -27.18 0.58
CA VAL A 156 -4.86 -27.21 -0.47
C VAL A 156 -5.57 -27.49 -1.81
N ALA A 157 -5.51 -26.54 -2.73
CA ALA A 157 -6.03 -26.70 -4.09
C ALA A 157 -5.08 -27.51 -4.97
N GLU A 158 -3.77 -27.24 -4.84
CA GLU A 158 -2.73 -27.85 -5.66
C GLU A 158 -1.43 -28.00 -4.86
N MET A 159 -0.70 -29.08 -5.13
CA MET A 159 0.69 -29.28 -4.70
C MET A 159 1.58 -29.54 -5.91
N ILE A 160 2.72 -28.85 -6.00
CA ILE A 160 3.70 -28.99 -7.08
C ILE A 160 5.10 -29.18 -6.47
N PRO A 161 5.84 -30.25 -6.82
CA PRO A 161 5.40 -31.45 -7.55
C PRO A 161 4.46 -32.33 -6.71
N ALA A 162 3.73 -33.25 -7.36
CA ALA A 162 2.86 -34.23 -6.68
C ALA A 162 2.95 -35.60 -7.36
N ALA A 163 2.75 -36.68 -6.60
CA ALA A 163 2.95 -38.05 -7.10
C ALA A 163 2.06 -38.39 -8.31
N GLY A 164 0.85 -37.82 -8.38
CA GLY A 164 -0.13 -38.01 -9.45
C GLY A 164 -0.08 -36.99 -10.58
N SER A 165 0.88 -36.05 -10.60
CA SER A 165 0.93 -34.99 -11.61
C SER A 165 2.06 -35.21 -12.64
N VAL A 166 2.09 -34.33 -13.66
CA VAL A 166 3.18 -34.30 -14.66
C VAL A 166 4.52 -34.01 -13.98
N PHE A 167 4.51 -33.16 -12.96
CA PHE A 167 5.67 -32.83 -12.14
C PHE A 167 5.74 -33.80 -10.97
N LYS A 168 6.49 -34.89 -11.16
CA LYS A 168 6.68 -35.90 -10.12
C LYS A 168 7.72 -35.45 -9.08
N PRO A 169 7.59 -35.90 -7.82
CA PRO A 169 8.60 -35.66 -6.79
C PRO A 169 9.96 -36.25 -7.17
N MET A 170 11.00 -35.43 -7.02
CA MET A 170 12.41 -35.74 -7.25
C MET A 170 13.20 -35.50 -5.98
N ASP A 171 14.39 -36.09 -5.89
CA ASP A 171 15.32 -35.90 -4.77
C ASP A 171 15.70 -34.42 -4.51
N ILE A 172 15.69 -33.58 -5.55
CA ILE A 172 15.94 -32.12 -5.47
C ILE A 172 14.67 -31.25 -5.42
N SER A 173 13.51 -31.81 -5.05
CA SER A 173 12.24 -31.08 -5.12
C SER A 173 11.99 -30.16 -3.93
N THR A 174 11.64 -28.92 -4.26
CA THR A 174 10.94 -28.00 -3.38
C THR A 174 9.44 -28.13 -3.62
N PHE A 175 8.64 -28.22 -2.57
CA PHE A 175 7.19 -28.44 -2.67
C PHE A 175 6.44 -27.13 -2.45
N ARG A 176 5.51 -26.83 -3.36
CA ARG A 176 4.71 -25.60 -3.35
C ARG A 176 3.24 -25.96 -3.26
N LEU A 177 2.56 -25.43 -2.24
CA LEU A 177 1.13 -25.59 -2.05
C LEU A 177 0.41 -24.28 -2.42
N ARG A 178 -0.61 -24.40 -3.26
CA ARG A 178 -1.57 -23.33 -3.53
C ARG A 178 -2.83 -23.62 -2.73
N LEU A 179 -3.19 -22.68 -1.87
CA LEU A 179 -4.35 -22.78 -0.99
C LEU A 179 -5.54 -22.02 -1.57
N THR A 180 -6.74 -22.38 -1.14
CA THR A 180 -7.97 -21.71 -1.59
C THR A 180 -8.28 -20.40 -0.86
N GLN A 181 -7.68 -20.19 0.31
CA GLN A 181 -7.92 -19.03 1.17
C GLN A 181 -6.59 -18.55 1.80
N PRO A 182 -6.46 -17.26 2.10
CA PRO A 182 -5.22 -16.72 2.67
C PRO A 182 -5.01 -17.17 4.12
N VAL A 183 -3.77 -17.56 4.43
CA VAL A 183 -3.34 -18.00 5.76
C VAL A 183 -3.25 -16.81 6.72
N HIS A 184 -3.65 -17.02 7.98
CA HIS A 184 -3.45 -16.03 9.02
C HIS A 184 -1.95 -15.73 9.23
N PRO A 185 -1.49 -14.48 9.30
CA PRO A 185 -0.07 -14.16 9.45
C PRO A 185 0.59 -14.78 10.68
N GLU A 186 -0.16 -14.91 11.78
CA GLU A 186 0.28 -15.52 13.06
C GLU A 186 -0.02 -17.03 13.15
N TRP A 187 -0.10 -17.73 12.02
CA TRP A 187 -0.53 -19.14 11.98
C TRP A 187 0.25 -20.08 12.90
N LYS A 188 1.56 -19.85 13.10
CA LYS A 188 2.40 -20.66 13.99
C LYS A 188 1.95 -20.53 15.45
N GLU A 189 1.68 -19.31 15.90
CA GLU A 189 1.25 -18.99 17.27
C GLU A 189 -0.16 -19.53 17.55
N LEU A 190 -1.01 -19.53 16.51
CA LEU A 190 -2.35 -20.11 16.52
C LEU A 190 -2.37 -21.65 16.41
N GLY A 191 -1.20 -22.30 16.39
CA GLY A 191 -1.07 -23.77 16.44
C GLY A 191 -1.11 -24.48 15.09
N GLY A 192 -1.03 -23.75 13.98
CA GLY A 192 -0.87 -24.31 12.65
C GLY A 192 0.47 -25.02 12.49
N VAL A 193 0.47 -26.12 11.74
CA VAL A 193 1.67 -26.94 11.49
C VAL A 193 1.79 -27.22 10.01
N ILE A 194 2.99 -27.01 9.47
CA ILE A 194 3.39 -27.37 8.10
C ILE A 194 4.72 -28.10 8.23
N GLU A 195 4.79 -29.37 7.85
CA GLU A 195 6.00 -30.17 7.99
C GLU A 195 6.12 -31.27 6.92
N ILE A 196 7.35 -31.76 6.75
CA ILE A 196 7.69 -32.97 6.00
C ILE A 196 8.32 -34.00 6.94
N THR A 197 7.90 -35.26 6.86
CA THR A 197 8.44 -36.36 7.68
C THR A 197 8.95 -37.51 6.81
N ASN A 198 9.99 -38.20 7.25
CA ASN A 198 10.55 -39.38 6.58
C ASN A 198 9.75 -40.66 6.87
N SER A 199 10.23 -41.80 6.36
CA SER A 199 9.57 -43.10 6.50
C SER A 199 9.48 -43.63 7.94
N ASN A 200 10.28 -43.09 8.87
CA ASN A 200 10.25 -43.39 10.30
C ASN A 200 9.31 -42.45 11.09
N GLY A 201 8.71 -41.45 10.43
CA GLY A 201 7.92 -40.40 11.06
C GLY A 201 8.76 -39.30 11.72
N GLU A 202 10.05 -39.20 11.39
CA GLU A 202 10.93 -38.13 11.88
C GLU A 202 10.81 -36.92 10.96
N THR A 203 10.74 -35.71 11.55
CA THR A 203 10.70 -34.45 10.79
C THR A 203 11.98 -34.26 9.99
N VAL A 204 11.83 -33.94 8.71
CA VAL A 204 12.92 -33.52 7.84
C VAL A 204 13.08 -32.01 7.98
N PRO A 205 14.30 -31.48 8.24
CA PRO A 205 14.51 -30.05 8.28
C PRO A 205 14.12 -29.41 6.94
N ALA A 206 13.40 -28.31 6.98
CA ALA A 206 12.92 -27.63 5.78
C ALA A 206 12.69 -26.14 6.07
N ILE A 207 12.92 -25.32 5.05
CA ILE A 207 12.53 -23.91 5.02
C ILE A 207 11.05 -23.87 4.65
N VAL A 208 10.24 -23.21 5.49
CA VAL A 208 8.80 -23.06 5.27
C VAL A 208 8.45 -21.58 5.10
N LEU A 209 8.07 -21.21 3.88
CA LEU A 209 7.64 -19.85 3.53
C LEU A 209 6.12 -19.84 3.38
N VAL A 210 5.45 -18.85 3.96
CA VAL A 210 3.99 -18.67 3.88
C VAL A 210 3.67 -17.20 3.60
N LYS A 211 2.93 -16.93 2.51
CA LYS A 211 2.42 -15.59 2.20
C LYS A 211 1.09 -15.70 1.45
N GLY A 212 0.04 -15.11 2.02
CA GLY A 212 -1.30 -15.17 1.45
C GLY A 212 -1.76 -16.62 1.27
N ARG A 213 -2.03 -17.03 0.02
CA ARG A 213 -2.49 -18.38 -0.36
C ARG A 213 -1.35 -19.34 -0.73
N LEU A 214 -0.09 -18.93 -0.58
CA LEU A 214 1.07 -19.66 -1.08
C LEU A 214 1.91 -20.19 0.08
N VAL A 215 2.28 -21.47 -0.01
CA VAL A 215 3.20 -22.13 0.91
C VAL A 215 4.32 -22.80 0.12
N THR A 216 5.55 -22.59 0.54
CA THR A 216 6.73 -23.31 0.01
C THR A 216 7.38 -24.10 1.14
N ILE A 217 7.72 -25.36 0.85
CA ILE A 217 8.43 -26.29 1.73
C ILE A 217 9.67 -26.75 0.98
N ASP A 218 10.83 -26.25 1.39
CA ASP A 218 12.10 -26.56 0.77
C ASP A 218 12.95 -27.40 1.73
N PRO A 219 13.12 -28.72 1.48
CA PRO A 219 13.96 -29.55 2.32
C PRO A 219 15.39 -28.98 2.44
N CYS A 220 15.97 -29.06 3.63
CA CYS A 220 17.38 -28.77 3.85
C CYS A 220 18.03 -29.93 4.60
N ILE A 221 18.66 -30.82 3.85
CA ILE A 221 19.26 -32.07 4.34
C ILE A 221 20.67 -31.90 4.93
N PRO A 222 21.52 -30.96 4.46
CA PRO A 222 22.86 -30.78 5.04
C PRO A 222 22.84 -30.45 6.53
N ASP A 223 23.95 -30.76 7.21
CA ASP A 223 24.09 -30.56 8.66
C ASP A 223 24.01 -29.08 9.09
N THR A 224 24.22 -28.14 8.16
CA THR A 224 24.20 -26.71 8.45
C THR A 224 23.35 -25.94 7.41
N PRO A 225 22.51 -24.98 7.83
CA PRO A 225 21.57 -24.27 6.93
C PRO A 225 22.23 -23.48 5.79
N GLU A 226 23.51 -23.14 5.91
CA GLU A 226 24.25 -22.40 4.89
C GLU A 226 24.56 -23.27 3.66
N LEU A 227 24.47 -24.60 3.83
CA LEU A 227 24.69 -25.57 2.78
C LEU A 227 23.39 -26.02 2.09
N CYS A 228 22.21 -25.54 2.50
CA CYS A 228 20.97 -25.83 1.77
C CYS A 228 21.10 -25.33 0.30
N GLY A 229 20.54 -26.07 -0.65
CA GLY A 229 20.64 -25.84 -2.08
C GLY A 229 21.96 -26.31 -2.74
N ARG A 230 22.88 -26.93 -1.98
CA ARG A 230 24.19 -27.40 -2.49
C ARG A 230 24.18 -28.90 -2.86
N ASP A 231 25.36 -29.46 -3.16
CA ASP A 231 25.52 -30.83 -3.72
C ASP A 231 24.89 -31.93 -2.86
N ASP A 232 24.93 -31.78 -1.53
CA ASP A 232 24.43 -32.76 -0.56
C ASP A 232 22.96 -32.51 -0.14
N ASP A 233 22.33 -31.48 -0.69
CA ASP A 233 20.94 -31.16 -0.36
C ASP A 233 19.96 -31.85 -1.30
N PHE A 234 19.64 -33.09 -0.98
CA PHE A 234 18.65 -33.89 -1.69
C PHE A 234 18.01 -34.93 -0.78
N LEU A 235 16.71 -35.14 -0.95
CA LEU A 235 15.97 -36.21 -0.30
C LEU A 235 16.50 -37.58 -0.73
N THR A 236 16.43 -38.59 0.15
CA THR A 236 16.89 -39.94 -0.19
C THR A 236 16.01 -40.56 -1.29
N PRO A 237 16.55 -40.88 -2.48
CA PRO A 237 15.74 -41.46 -3.54
C PRO A 237 15.11 -42.79 -3.14
N GLY A 238 13.84 -42.98 -3.47
CA GLY A 238 13.09 -44.20 -3.17
C GLY A 238 12.62 -44.35 -1.72
N GLU A 239 13.01 -43.44 -0.81
CA GLU A 239 12.41 -43.35 0.52
C GLU A 239 11.03 -42.68 0.44
N THR A 240 10.10 -43.10 1.29
CA THR A 240 8.78 -42.47 1.40
C THR A 240 8.82 -41.31 2.39
N TYR A 241 8.35 -40.15 1.95
CA TYR A 241 8.16 -38.97 2.77
C TYR A 241 6.67 -38.60 2.82
N THR A 242 6.27 -37.85 3.84
CA THR A 242 4.90 -37.34 3.99
C THR A 242 4.95 -35.84 4.23
N ILE A 243 4.28 -35.06 3.39
CA ILE A 243 4.00 -33.66 3.65
C ILE A 243 2.68 -33.59 4.41
N SER A 244 2.62 -32.76 5.44
CA SER A 244 1.39 -32.55 6.19
C SER A 244 1.18 -31.09 6.57
N VAL A 245 -0.08 -30.65 6.44
CA VAL A 245 -0.57 -29.36 6.95
C VAL A 245 -1.69 -29.67 7.93
N ARG A 246 -1.66 -29.09 9.13
CA ARG A 246 -2.66 -29.34 10.17
C ARG A 246 -3.01 -28.07 10.91
N ASN A 247 -4.27 -27.92 11.28
CA ASN A 247 -4.81 -26.80 12.05
C ASN A 247 -4.38 -25.42 11.51
N LEU A 248 -4.25 -25.26 10.19
CA LEU A 248 -3.75 -24.00 9.62
C LEU A 248 -4.90 -22.99 9.56
N PRO A 249 -4.85 -21.87 10.31
CA PRO A 249 -5.93 -20.89 10.36
C PRO A 249 -5.94 -19.98 9.14
N GLY A 250 -7.14 -19.62 8.66
CA GLY A 250 -7.36 -18.61 7.63
C GLY A 250 -7.44 -17.21 8.24
N ILE A 251 -7.01 -16.18 7.51
CA ILE A 251 -7.06 -14.79 8.01
C ILE A 251 -8.50 -14.28 8.18
N ASN A 252 -9.44 -14.76 7.36
CA ASN A 252 -10.88 -14.43 7.43
C ASN A 252 -11.67 -15.46 8.25
N GLY A 253 -11.00 -16.16 9.17
CA GLY A 253 -11.56 -17.32 9.85
C GLY A 253 -11.47 -18.61 9.03
N GLY A 254 -12.06 -19.68 9.57
CA GLY A 254 -11.91 -21.03 9.03
C GLY A 254 -10.53 -21.65 9.36
N VAL A 255 -10.45 -22.98 9.24
CA VAL A 255 -9.23 -23.74 9.51
C VAL A 255 -9.08 -24.85 8.48
N LEU A 256 -7.89 -24.96 7.90
CA LEU A 256 -7.48 -26.16 7.17
C LEU A 256 -7.06 -27.21 8.20
N GLU A 257 -8.03 -28.06 8.55
CA GLU A 257 -7.89 -29.09 9.60
C GLU A 257 -6.74 -30.05 9.34
N SER A 258 -6.72 -30.64 8.14
CA SER A 258 -5.66 -31.57 7.74
C SER A 258 -5.52 -31.68 6.22
N PHE A 259 -4.28 -31.68 5.76
CA PHE A 259 -3.86 -32.14 4.44
C PHE A 259 -2.65 -33.06 4.64
N SER A 260 -2.57 -34.15 3.87
CA SER A 260 -1.43 -35.05 3.90
C SER A 260 -1.25 -35.72 2.55
N GLU A 261 -0.02 -35.70 2.04
CA GLU A 261 0.36 -36.34 0.78
C GLU A 261 1.63 -37.17 0.99
N GLU A 262 1.59 -38.45 0.63
CA GLU A 262 2.75 -39.33 0.60
C GLU A 262 3.48 -39.19 -0.74
N LEU A 263 4.82 -39.12 -0.70
CA LEU A 263 5.65 -38.99 -1.89
C LEU A 263 6.89 -39.87 -1.81
N THR A 264 7.43 -40.23 -2.97
CA THR A 264 8.65 -41.03 -3.10
C THR A 264 9.55 -40.39 -4.15
N PRO A 265 10.61 -39.66 -3.73
CA PRO A 265 11.50 -38.95 -4.64
C PRO A 265 12.23 -39.90 -5.59
N ARG A 266 12.30 -39.55 -6.87
CA ARG A 266 13.14 -40.23 -7.86
C ARG A 266 14.55 -39.64 -7.86
N ASP A 267 15.53 -40.49 -8.11
CA ASP A 267 16.94 -40.11 -8.28
C ASP A 267 17.14 -39.24 -9.53
N THR A 268 17.84 -38.13 -9.38
CA THR A 268 18.23 -37.23 -10.50
C THR A 268 19.72 -37.32 -10.86
N GLY A 269 20.51 -38.09 -10.12
CA GLY A 269 21.95 -38.19 -10.30
C GLY A 269 22.42 -39.03 -11.50
N PRO A 270 23.64 -38.79 -12.02
CA PRO A 270 24.51 -37.64 -11.76
C PRO A 270 23.99 -36.36 -12.44
N ARG A 271 24.10 -35.21 -11.76
CA ARG A 271 23.59 -33.91 -12.25
C ARG A 271 24.65 -33.15 -13.06
N VAL A 272 24.21 -32.24 -13.93
CA VAL A 272 25.06 -31.33 -14.71
C VAL A 272 24.79 -29.90 -14.28
N VAL A 273 25.84 -29.13 -14.02
CA VAL A 273 25.73 -27.70 -13.72
C VAL A 273 25.85 -26.89 -15.00
N LEU A 274 24.93 -25.97 -15.22
CA LEU A 274 24.94 -25.00 -16.32
C LEU A 274 24.92 -23.58 -15.74
N PHE A 275 25.84 -22.73 -16.20
CA PHE A 275 25.74 -21.30 -15.99
C PHE A 275 24.83 -20.69 -17.05
N GLN A 276 23.75 -20.04 -16.61
CA GLN A 276 22.75 -19.41 -17.45
C GLN A 276 22.93 -17.89 -17.38
N GLU A 277 23.46 -17.29 -18.45
CA GLU A 277 23.70 -15.86 -18.54
C GLU A 277 22.40 -15.10 -18.83
N VAL A 278 22.14 -14.04 -18.06
CA VAL A 278 21.03 -13.11 -18.31
C VAL A 278 21.47 -12.08 -19.34
N ILE A 279 20.92 -12.16 -20.54
CA ILE A 279 21.39 -11.35 -21.67
C ILE A 279 20.88 -9.91 -21.60
N ASP A 280 21.80 -8.95 -21.71
CA ASP A 280 21.45 -7.53 -21.85
C ASP A 280 20.66 -7.29 -23.14
N SER A 281 19.55 -6.54 -23.02
CA SER A 281 18.78 -6.11 -24.20
C SER A 281 19.52 -5.09 -25.06
N GLY A 282 20.62 -4.53 -24.55
CA GLY A 282 21.42 -3.47 -25.13
C GLY A 282 21.20 -2.12 -24.46
N LEU A 283 20.25 -2.02 -23.51
CA LEU A 283 19.98 -0.81 -22.75
C LEU A 283 21.18 -0.43 -21.86
N ASN A 284 21.81 -1.39 -21.18
CA ASN A 284 23.01 -1.10 -20.38
C ASN A 284 24.20 -0.73 -21.28
N ALA A 285 24.21 -1.18 -22.53
CA ALA A 285 25.15 -0.75 -23.57
C ALA A 285 24.81 0.62 -24.21
N GLY A 286 23.77 1.32 -23.74
CA GLY A 286 23.39 2.66 -24.19
C GLY A 286 22.44 2.70 -25.40
N SER A 287 21.79 1.58 -25.74
CA SER A 287 20.76 1.54 -26.78
C SER A 287 19.49 2.28 -26.31
N THR A 288 18.69 2.76 -27.27
CA THR A 288 17.35 3.29 -26.97
C THR A 288 16.36 2.15 -26.77
N GLU A 289 15.23 2.39 -26.11
CA GLU A 289 14.16 1.39 -25.96
C GLU A 289 13.61 0.88 -27.30
N SER A 290 13.62 1.70 -28.35
CA SER A 290 13.19 1.29 -29.68
C SER A 290 14.16 0.31 -30.34
N ASP A 291 15.46 0.40 -30.00
CA ASP A 291 16.52 -0.44 -30.56
C ASP A 291 16.84 -1.66 -29.68
N ALA A 292 16.30 -1.73 -28.46
CA ALA A 292 16.52 -2.81 -27.51
C ALA A 292 16.06 -4.17 -28.07
N ARG A 293 16.79 -5.23 -27.75
CA ARG A 293 16.44 -6.61 -28.09
C ARG A 293 15.11 -6.98 -27.40
N ARG A 294 14.21 -7.58 -28.17
CA ARG A 294 12.85 -7.94 -27.75
C ARG A 294 12.61 -9.44 -27.76
N SER A 295 11.73 -9.87 -26.86
CA SER A 295 11.30 -11.25 -26.73
C SER A 295 10.57 -11.70 -27.97
N LYS A 296 10.93 -12.91 -28.44
CA LYS A 296 10.24 -13.57 -29.55
C LYS A 296 8.82 -14.03 -29.16
N LEU A 297 8.51 -14.05 -27.87
CA LEU A 297 7.21 -14.50 -27.36
C LEU A 297 6.18 -13.37 -27.35
N ASN A 298 6.47 -12.25 -26.69
CA ASN A 298 5.50 -11.17 -26.47
C ASN A 298 5.95 -9.77 -26.94
N GLY A 299 7.14 -9.63 -27.52
CA GLY A 299 7.64 -8.35 -28.05
C GLY A 299 8.14 -7.36 -26.99
N GLN A 300 8.10 -7.73 -25.70
CA GLN A 300 8.67 -6.92 -24.62
C GLN A 300 10.21 -6.93 -24.66
N ILE A 301 10.84 -5.95 -24.03
CA ILE A 301 12.30 -5.88 -23.91
C ILE A 301 12.77 -7.07 -23.07
N ILE A 302 13.77 -7.82 -23.56
CA ILE A 302 14.26 -8.99 -22.83
C ILE A 302 14.95 -8.60 -21.53
N ASN A 303 14.71 -9.36 -20.47
CA ASN A 303 15.27 -9.13 -19.14
C ASN A 303 15.05 -7.68 -18.64
N GLY A 304 14.03 -6.99 -19.16
CA GLY A 304 13.59 -5.68 -18.74
C GLY A 304 12.39 -5.80 -17.81
N VAL A 305 12.41 -5.08 -16.69
CA VAL A 305 11.33 -5.02 -15.71
C VAL A 305 10.72 -3.63 -15.72
N THR A 306 9.41 -3.55 -15.96
CA THR A 306 8.66 -2.29 -15.93
C THR A 306 7.52 -2.43 -14.94
N LEU A 307 7.55 -1.61 -13.89
CA LEU A 307 6.51 -1.58 -12.87
C LEU A 307 5.40 -0.63 -13.33
N ASN A 308 4.15 -1.11 -13.35
CA ASN A 308 2.98 -0.28 -13.62
C ASN A 308 2.18 -0.10 -12.33
N SER A 309 1.88 1.16 -12.02
CA SER A 309 1.13 1.55 -10.83
C SER A 309 0.56 2.96 -10.99
N VAL A 310 -0.42 3.32 -10.16
CA VAL A 310 -0.92 4.68 -10.02
C VAL A 310 0.09 5.53 -9.26
N LEU A 311 0.67 5.04 -8.17
CA LEU A 311 1.60 5.82 -7.34
C LEU A 311 2.92 6.12 -8.06
N GLN A 312 3.49 5.18 -8.81
CA GLN A 312 4.76 5.36 -9.52
C GLN A 312 4.59 5.67 -11.00
N GLY A 313 3.40 5.43 -11.57
CA GLY A 313 3.19 5.43 -13.02
C GLY A 313 3.79 4.19 -13.68
N THR A 314 4.19 4.32 -14.94
CA THR A 314 5.01 3.32 -15.65
C THR A 314 6.49 3.62 -15.38
N ALA A 315 7.11 2.83 -14.51
CA ALA A 315 8.51 2.98 -14.12
C ALA A 315 9.38 1.87 -14.71
N GLY A 316 10.38 2.25 -15.50
CA GLY A 316 11.30 1.33 -16.17
C GLY A 316 11.52 1.67 -17.63
N PRO A 317 12.15 0.76 -18.40
CA PRO A 317 12.59 -0.58 -17.97
C PRO A 317 13.85 -0.57 -17.08
N SER A 318 13.87 -1.40 -16.04
CA SER A 318 15.07 -1.81 -15.30
C SER A 318 15.66 -3.06 -15.94
N GLN A 319 16.94 -3.02 -16.32
CA GLN A 319 17.61 -4.13 -17.01
C GLN A 319 18.24 -5.10 -16.00
N GLN A 320 17.75 -6.33 -15.99
CA GLN A 320 18.35 -7.44 -15.25
C GLN A 320 19.66 -7.90 -15.90
N THR A 321 20.60 -8.31 -15.06
CA THR A 321 21.98 -8.71 -15.40
C THR A 321 22.49 -9.81 -14.46
N GLY A 322 23.61 -10.43 -14.84
CA GLY A 322 24.25 -11.51 -14.07
C GLY A 322 23.99 -12.88 -14.69
N GLY A 323 23.96 -13.91 -13.87
CA GLY A 323 23.67 -15.27 -14.30
C GLY A 323 23.26 -16.18 -13.14
N LEU A 324 22.68 -17.33 -13.49
CA LEU A 324 22.19 -18.32 -12.55
C LEU A 324 22.84 -19.67 -12.80
N PHE A 325 23.26 -20.35 -11.75
CA PHE A 325 23.69 -21.75 -11.84
C PHE A 325 22.47 -22.67 -11.74
N ALA A 326 22.23 -23.49 -12.76
CA ALA A 326 21.20 -24.52 -12.73
C ALA A 326 21.82 -25.91 -12.71
N GLU A 327 21.30 -26.75 -11.83
CA GLU A 327 21.57 -28.18 -11.78
C GLU A 327 20.51 -28.94 -12.57
N LEU A 328 20.91 -29.58 -13.66
CA LEU A 328 20.04 -30.37 -14.50
C LEU A 328 20.20 -31.85 -14.18
N ALA A 329 19.08 -32.57 -14.07
CA ALA A 329 19.10 -34.01 -13.84
C ALA A 329 19.75 -34.80 -14.99
N PHE A 330 20.14 -36.05 -14.71
CA PHE A 330 20.77 -36.91 -15.70
C PHE A 330 19.79 -37.28 -16.82
N ALA A 331 19.82 -36.55 -17.94
CA ALA A 331 18.88 -36.74 -19.05
C ALA A 331 18.68 -38.21 -19.50
N PRO A 332 19.71 -39.08 -19.59
CA PRO A 332 19.52 -40.49 -19.95
C PRO A 332 18.72 -41.33 -18.95
N ALA A 333 18.51 -40.84 -17.72
CA ALA A 333 17.66 -41.50 -16.73
C ALA A 333 16.17 -41.17 -16.90
N PHE A 334 15.80 -40.27 -17.82
CA PHE A 334 14.43 -39.83 -18.08
C PHE A 334 14.02 -40.24 -19.50
N GLU A 335 12.77 -40.66 -19.66
CA GLU A 335 12.23 -40.97 -20.98
C GLU A 335 12.06 -39.69 -21.81
N ALA A 336 12.00 -39.81 -23.13
CA ALA A 336 11.95 -38.64 -24.03
C ALA A 336 10.69 -37.77 -23.84
N ASP A 337 9.61 -38.37 -23.34
CA ASP A 337 8.33 -37.74 -23.03
C ASP A 337 8.19 -37.33 -21.55
N GLU A 338 9.21 -37.58 -20.71
CA GLU A 338 9.22 -37.15 -19.31
C GLU A 338 9.81 -35.73 -19.17
N PRO A 339 9.27 -34.90 -18.25
CA PRO A 339 9.92 -33.67 -17.83
C PRO A 339 11.31 -33.95 -17.23
N LEU A 340 12.31 -33.22 -17.69
CA LEU A 340 13.66 -33.24 -17.11
C LEU A 340 13.75 -32.17 -16.02
N PRO A 341 13.87 -32.52 -14.73
CA PRO A 341 13.90 -31.56 -13.64
C PRO A 341 15.24 -30.79 -13.60
N LEU A 342 15.15 -29.53 -13.19
CA LEU A 342 16.29 -28.67 -12.88
C LEU A 342 16.07 -27.93 -11.56
N ARG A 343 17.16 -27.55 -10.91
CA ARG A 343 17.18 -26.72 -9.70
C ARG A 343 18.06 -25.48 -9.91
N VAL A 344 17.62 -24.31 -9.47
CA VAL A 344 18.49 -23.16 -9.19
C VAL A 344 18.60 -23.02 -7.67
N PRO A 345 19.81 -23.06 -7.09
CA PRO A 345 19.99 -23.04 -5.64
C PRO A 345 19.41 -21.80 -4.94
N LYS A 346 18.88 -21.99 -3.73
CA LYS A 346 18.66 -20.94 -2.73
C LYS A 346 19.88 -20.02 -2.62
N GLY A 347 19.65 -18.73 -2.39
CA GLY A 347 20.70 -17.72 -2.26
C GLY A 347 21.22 -17.18 -3.60
N SER A 348 20.81 -17.73 -4.73
CA SER A 348 21.12 -17.15 -6.04
C SER A 348 20.54 -15.73 -6.15
N VAL A 349 21.33 -14.80 -6.72
CA VAL A 349 20.96 -13.37 -6.83
C VAL A 349 20.89 -12.93 -8.29
N LEU A 350 19.79 -12.27 -8.66
CA LEU A 350 19.67 -11.48 -9.88
C LEU A 350 19.81 -9.99 -9.55
N ASN A 351 20.57 -9.27 -10.37
CA ASN A 351 20.79 -7.83 -10.19
C ASN A 351 20.11 -7.05 -11.31
N SER A 352 19.56 -5.88 -11.00
CA SER A 352 18.90 -5.03 -11.98
C SER A 352 19.34 -3.57 -11.89
N SER A 353 19.34 -2.90 -13.04
CA SER A 353 19.75 -1.49 -13.14
C SER A 353 18.84 -0.57 -12.31
N SER A 354 19.42 0.52 -11.84
CA SER A 354 18.72 1.54 -11.05
C SER A 354 17.60 2.22 -11.83
N LEU A 355 16.50 2.55 -11.15
CA LEU A 355 15.37 3.32 -11.66
C LEU A 355 15.26 4.68 -10.98
N ASP A 356 14.84 5.69 -11.74
CA ASP A 356 14.44 6.98 -11.19
C ASP A 356 13.07 6.84 -10.50
N VAL A 357 12.92 7.48 -9.34
CA VAL A 357 11.69 7.43 -8.55
C VAL A 357 10.84 8.65 -8.84
N LEU A 358 9.68 8.44 -9.45
CA LEU A 358 8.73 9.47 -9.85
C LEU A 358 7.35 9.17 -9.25
N ILE A 359 6.61 10.21 -8.88
CA ILE A 359 5.19 10.13 -8.50
C ILE A 359 4.36 10.14 -9.78
N ASN A 360 3.56 9.10 -9.98
CA ASN A 360 2.73 8.85 -11.16
C ASN A 360 3.51 9.06 -12.49
N GLY A 361 4.78 8.67 -12.52
CA GLY A 361 5.65 8.75 -13.70
C GLY A 361 6.00 10.17 -14.17
N SER A 362 5.61 11.21 -13.43
CA SER A 362 5.67 12.61 -13.90
C SER A 362 6.40 13.55 -12.96
N VAL A 363 6.23 13.44 -11.64
CA VAL A 363 6.86 14.36 -10.68
C VAL A 363 8.03 13.68 -9.97
N PRO A 364 9.27 14.22 -10.03
CA PRO A 364 10.41 13.56 -9.41
C PRO A 364 10.37 13.57 -7.88
N VAL A 365 10.79 12.47 -7.27
CA VAL A 365 11.11 12.41 -5.84
C VAL A 365 12.57 12.82 -5.67
N ILE A 366 12.85 13.77 -4.79
CA ILE A 366 14.20 14.29 -4.56
C ILE A 366 14.80 13.65 -3.31
N ASN A 367 16.02 13.13 -3.44
CA ASN A 367 16.78 12.65 -2.31
C ASN A 367 17.20 13.86 -1.44
N PRO A 368 16.78 13.93 -0.17
CA PRO A 368 17.02 15.10 0.66
C PRO A 368 18.50 15.27 1.07
N ASN A 369 19.31 14.21 1.00
CA ASN A 369 20.74 14.26 1.28
C ASN A 369 21.55 14.83 0.09
N THR A 370 21.18 14.48 -1.14
CA THR A 370 21.94 14.86 -2.35
C THR A 370 21.34 16.05 -3.11
N GLY A 371 20.04 16.29 -2.98
CA GLY A 371 19.30 17.26 -3.79
C GLY A 371 19.09 16.83 -5.24
N GLU A 372 19.34 15.56 -5.56
CA GLU A 372 19.14 14.97 -6.89
C GLU A 372 17.90 14.07 -6.90
N ILE A 373 17.43 13.67 -8.08
CA ILE A 373 16.35 12.69 -8.22
C ILE A 373 16.74 11.40 -7.50
N GLN A 374 15.86 10.93 -6.63
CA GLN A 374 16.02 9.66 -5.93
C GLN A 374 16.06 8.53 -6.96
N LYS A 375 17.01 7.61 -6.78
CA LYS A 375 17.09 6.37 -7.56
C LYS A 375 17.01 5.15 -6.65
N THR A 376 16.58 4.01 -7.18
CA THR A 376 16.56 2.74 -6.42
C THR A 376 17.97 2.26 -6.04
N GLY A 377 18.98 2.64 -6.81
CA GLY A 377 20.27 1.93 -6.81
C GLY A 377 20.09 0.53 -7.41
N ASN A 378 21.05 -0.36 -7.19
CA ASN A 378 20.91 -1.75 -7.64
C ASN A 378 19.68 -2.40 -7.00
N ILE A 379 18.84 -3.04 -7.81
CA ILE A 379 17.69 -3.82 -7.33
C ILE A 379 18.14 -5.28 -7.28
N LYS A 380 18.06 -5.90 -6.10
CA LYS A 380 18.45 -7.28 -5.88
C LYS A 380 17.21 -8.16 -5.79
N VAL A 381 17.25 -9.32 -6.44
CA VAL A 381 16.26 -10.38 -6.32
C VAL A 381 16.98 -11.65 -5.88
N THR A 382 16.76 -12.07 -4.64
CA THR A 382 17.46 -13.20 -4.01
C THR A 382 16.51 -14.38 -3.83
N MET A 383 16.92 -15.57 -4.25
CA MET A 383 16.14 -16.81 -4.08
C MET A 383 16.06 -17.20 -2.59
N LEU A 384 14.85 -17.26 -2.04
CA LEU A 384 14.58 -17.62 -0.63
C LEU A 384 14.58 -19.14 -0.39
N SER A 385 14.29 -19.90 -1.45
CA SER A 385 14.30 -21.36 -1.50
C SER A 385 14.87 -21.80 -2.84
N ASP A 386 15.15 -23.09 -3.01
CA ASP A 386 15.50 -23.67 -4.29
C ASP A 386 14.37 -23.39 -5.32
N ALA A 387 14.75 -22.80 -6.46
CA ALA A 387 13.82 -22.68 -7.57
C ALA A 387 13.78 -24.00 -8.34
N THR A 388 12.60 -24.56 -8.52
CA THR A 388 12.40 -25.85 -9.20
C THR A 388 11.91 -25.60 -10.62
N GLY A 389 12.57 -26.19 -11.60
CA GLY A 389 12.16 -26.08 -13.00
C GLY A 389 12.09 -27.43 -13.72
N TYR A 390 11.51 -27.40 -14.92
CA TYR A 390 11.30 -28.58 -15.75
C TYR A 390 11.48 -28.26 -17.23
N LEU A 391 12.33 -29.01 -17.92
CA LEU A 391 12.44 -29.02 -19.39
C LEU A 391 11.56 -30.15 -19.94
N MET A 392 10.44 -29.79 -20.57
CA MET A 392 9.42 -30.73 -21.02
C MET A 392 9.40 -30.89 -22.54
N PRO A 393 8.98 -32.06 -23.07
CA PRO A 393 8.59 -32.15 -24.47
C PRO A 393 7.48 -31.13 -24.78
N ASN A 394 7.34 -30.75 -26.05
CA ASN A 394 6.28 -29.83 -26.46
C ASN A 394 4.91 -30.51 -26.29
N PRO A 395 4.01 -29.97 -25.45
CA PRO A 395 2.74 -30.64 -25.18
C PRO A 395 1.70 -30.45 -26.30
N TYR A 396 1.91 -29.50 -27.21
CA TYR A 396 0.98 -29.20 -28.31
C TYR A 396 1.31 -29.93 -29.62
N THR A 397 2.54 -30.45 -29.77
CA THR A 397 2.97 -31.13 -30.99
C THR A 397 4.06 -32.16 -30.74
N ASN A 398 4.01 -33.26 -31.49
CA ASN A 398 5.05 -34.30 -31.47
C ASN A 398 6.18 -34.03 -32.48
N ASP A 399 6.22 -32.84 -33.09
CA ASP A 399 7.32 -32.44 -33.98
C ASP A 399 8.61 -32.30 -33.18
N LEU A 400 9.62 -33.10 -33.50
CA LEU A 400 10.92 -33.09 -32.84
C LEU A 400 11.70 -31.78 -33.03
N SER A 401 11.31 -30.97 -34.02
CA SER A 401 11.88 -29.63 -34.23
C SER A 401 11.16 -28.53 -33.43
N ALA A 402 10.04 -28.84 -32.78
CA ALA A 402 9.37 -27.90 -31.89
C ALA A 402 10.22 -27.66 -30.64
N PRO A 403 10.23 -26.42 -30.11
CA PRO A 403 10.93 -26.12 -28.88
C PRO A 403 10.40 -26.96 -27.72
N ARG A 404 11.30 -27.32 -26.79
CA ARG A 404 10.90 -27.84 -25.48
C ARG A 404 10.23 -26.74 -24.68
N HIS A 405 9.33 -27.10 -23.77
CA HIS A 405 8.75 -26.15 -22.82
C HIS A 405 9.61 -26.06 -21.57
N VAL A 406 9.67 -24.88 -20.98
CA VAL A 406 10.32 -24.63 -19.68
C VAL A 406 9.27 -24.14 -18.72
N LYS A 407 9.24 -24.70 -17.52
CA LYS A 407 8.60 -24.09 -16.35
C LYS A 407 9.63 -23.88 -15.26
N LEU A 408 9.56 -22.77 -14.55
CA LEU A 408 10.38 -22.47 -13.39
C LEU A 408 9.51 -21.84 -12.30
N PHE A 409 9.57 -22.40 -11.10
CA PHE A 409 8.88 -21.91 -9.92
C PHE A 409 9.92 -21.37 -8.94
N MET A 410 9.78 -20.12 -8.52
CA MET A 410 10.73 -19.46 -7.63
C MET A 410 10.02 -18.64 -6.55
N ASP A 411 10.70 -18.53 -5.41
CA ASP A 411 10.29 -17.72 -4.27
C ASP A 411 11.44 -16.78 -3.97
N VAL A 412 11.19 -15.47 -4.04
CA VAL A 412 12.27 -14.47 -4.03
C VAL A 412 12.01 -13.36 -3.01
N SER A 413 13.08 -12.79 -2.48
CA SER A 413 13.06 -11.48 -1.82
C SER A 413 13.52 -10.44 -2.82
N MET A 414 12.78 -9.35 -2.94
CA MET A 414 13.16 -8.18 -3.71
C MET A 414 13.54 -7.05 -2.75
N ASN A 415 14.65 -6.35 -3.01
CA ASN A 415 15.06 -5.18 -2.23
C ASN A 415 15.93 -4.22 -3.07
N THR A 416 16.15 -3.01 -2.57
CA THR A 416 16.92 -1.99 -3.30
C THR A 416 18.10 -1.49 -2.47
N GLU A 417 19.17 -1.08 -3.13
CA GLU A 417 20.36 -0.52 -2.47
C GLU A 417 20.07 0.80 -1.73
N ALA A 418 19.24 1.69 -2.31
CA ALA A 418 18.92 2.95 -1.69
C ALA A 418 17.87 2.80 -0.58
N ALA A 419 18.11 3.42 0.58
CA ALA A 419 17.29 3.28 1.78
C ALA A 419 15.79 3.61 1.59
N GLN A 420 15.48 4.76 0.99
CA GLN A 420 14.09 5.21 0.83
C GLN A 420 13.26 4.30 -0.10
N PRO A 421 13.76 3.91 -1.30
CA PRO A 421 13.08 2.90 -2.10
C PRO A 421 13.06 1.51 -1.44
N ASN A 422 14.06 1.16 -0.63
CA ASN A 422 14.13 -0.15 0.04
C ASN A 422 12.96 -0.31 1.03
N ALA A 423 12.71 0.71 1.84
CA ALA A 423 11.57 0.74 2.76
C ALA A 423 10.21 0.67 2.05
N SER A 424 10.16 1.03 0.76
CA SER A 424 8.94 1.10 -0.04
C SER A 424 8.64 -0.18 -0.83
N LEU A 425 9.68 -0.89 -1.28
CA LEU A 425 9.59 -2.01 -2.22
C LEU A 425 10.05 -3.36 -1.64
N SER A 426 10.83 -3.35 -0.55
CA SER A 426 11.40 -4.60 -0.02
C SER A 426 10.31 -5.55 0.44
N GLN A 427 10.29 -6.79 -0.06
CA GLN A 427 9.27 -7.79 0.26
C GLN A 427 9.60 -9.19 -0.27
N ASN A 428 8.92 -10.21 0.27
CA ASN A 428 8.89 -11.54 -0.32
C ASN A 428 7.87 -11.61 -1.47
N LEU A 429 8.23 -12.21 -2.59
CA LEU A 429 7.36 -12.56 -3.70
C LEU A 429 7.39 -14.09 -3.85
N LEU A 430 6.36 -14.76 -3.35
CA LEU A 430 6.24 -16.21 -3.42
C LEU A 430 5.50 -16.65 -4.68
N GLY A 431 5.79 -17.86 -5.16
CA GLY A 431 5.06 -18.51 -6.26
C GLY A 431 5.25 -17.87 -7.63
N VAL A 432 6.38 -17.20 -7.88
CA VAL A 432 6.70 -16.64 -9.20
C VAL A 432 6.89 -17.81 -10.19
N GLU A 433 5.99 -17.92 -11.17
CA GLU A 433 6.00 -18.95 -12.22
C GLU A 433 6.43 -18.33 -13.56
N LEU A 434 7.56 -18.80 -14.10
CA LEU A 434 7.98 -18.51 -15.47
C LEU A 434 7.62 -19.68 -16.37
N THR A 435 7.03 -19.38 -17.53
CA THR A 435 6.74 -20.40 -18.55
C THR A 435 7.30 -19.97 -19.90
N GLY A 436 7.98 -20.88 -20.59
CA GLY A 436 8.76 -20.53 -21.76
C GLY A 436 9.07 -21.67 -22.71
N ILE A 437 9.98 -21.38 -23.64
CA ILE A 437 10.52 -22.32 -24.61
C ILE A 437 12.03 -22.44 -24.48
N ALA A 438 12.55 -23.65 -24.71
CA ALA A 438 13.97 -23.96 -24.75
C ALA A 438 14.37 -24.54 -26.11
N LEU A 439 15.44 -24.00 -26.68
CA LEU A 439 16.03 -24.40 -27.96
C LEU A 439 17.55 -24.50 -27.81
N VAL A 440 18.16 -25.50 -28.47
CA VAL A 440 19.62 -25.56 -28.59
C VAL A 440 19.99 -25.10 -29.99
N GLU A 441 20.63 -23.94 -30.09
CA GLU A 441 21.11 -23.34 -31.33
C GLU A 441 22.64 -23.21 -31.26
N ASP A 442 23.35 -23.79 -32.23
CA ASP A 442 24.83 -23.73 -32.32
C ASP A 442 25.60 -24.15 -31.04
N GLY A 443 25.00 -25.02 -30.21
CA GLY A 443 25.61 -25.51 -28.96
C GLY A 443 25.27 -24.68 -27.72
N THR A 444 24.49 -23.61 -27.88
CA THR A 444 23.95 -22.78 -26.80
C THR A 444 22.50 -23.16 -26.55
N LEU A 445 22.16 -23.46 -25.30
CA LEU A 445 20.78 -23.57 -24.84
C LEU A 445 20.24 -22.16 -24.63
N THR A 446 19.20 -21.80 -25.36
CA THR A 446 18.49 -20.53 -25.22
C THR A 446 17.12 -20.80 -24.62
N ILE A 447 16.77 -20.05 -23.57
CA ILE A 447 15.47 -20.09 -22.93
C ILE A 447 14.84 -18.70 -23.05
N ASP A 448 13.66 -18.65 -23.69
CA ASP A 448 12.78 -17.49 -23.71
C ASP A 448 11.57 -17.81 -22.83
N ALA A 449 11.30 -17.02 -21.79
CA ALA A 449 10.19 -17.27 -20.86
C ALA A 449 9.43 -15.99 -20.48
N ILE A 450 8.16 -16.15 -20.13
CA ILE A 450 7.30 -15.08 -19.62
C ILE A 450 6.84 -15.45 -18.22
N GLY A 451 6.85 -14.47 -17.32
CA GLY A 451 6.14 -14.53 -16.05
C GLY A 451 5.62 -13.15 -15.66
N MET A 452 4.91 -13.09 -14.55
CA MET A 452 4.36 -11.86 -14.02
C MET A 452 4.60 -11.81 -12.52
N VAL A 453 4.92 -10.62 -12.02
CA VAL A 453 5.09 -10.34 -10.60
C VAL A 453 4.24 -9.13 -10.21
N GLU A 454 3.75 -9.13 -8.98
CA GLU A 454 2.83 -8.11 -8.49
C GLU A 454 3.28 -7.58 -7.12
N PRO A 455 4.36 -6.80 -7.06
CA PRO A 455 4.89 -6.30 -5.80
C PRO A 455 3.99 -5.23 -5.20
N ASN A 456 3.90 -5.21 -3.87
CA ASN A 456 3.26 -4.15 -3.12
C ASN A 456 4.17 -2.91 -3.05
N LEU A 457 3.65 -1.74 -3.36
CA LEU A 457 4.32 -0.46 -3.27
C LEU A 457 3.74 0.35 -2.10
N LEU A 458 4.61 0.75 -1.16
CA LEU A 458 4.25 1.54 0.03
C LEU A 458 3.16 0.93 0.93
N GLY A 459 2.83 -0.36 0.77
CA GLY A 459 1.75 -1.00 1.52
C GLY A 459 0.36 -0.57 1.06
N GLN A 460 0.25 0.23 0.00
CA GLN A 460 -0.98 0.93 -0.42
C GLN A 460 -1.49 0.48 -1.79
N GLU A 461 -0.61 -0.04 -2.64
CA GLU A 461 -0.95 -0.44 -3.99
C GLU A 461 -0.24 -1.75 -4.37
N VAL A 462 -0.95 -2.64 -5.07
CA VAL A 462 -0.34 -3.80 -5.72
C VAL A 462 -0.03 -3.42 -7.17
N THR A 463 1.26 -3.31 -7.46
CA THR A 463 1.78 -3.01 -8.80
C THR A 463 1.81 -4.27 -9.65
N ASP A 464 2.07 -4.13 -10.95
CA ASP A 464 2.26 -5.26 -11.83
C ASP A 464 3.47 -5.08 -12.77
N SER A 465 4.10 -6.19 -13.12
CA SER A 465 5.16 -6.24 -14.13
C SER A 465 5.19 -7.59 -14.81
N THR A 466 5.03 -7.61 -16.13
CA THR A 466 5.37 -8.78 -16.95
C THR A 466 6.88 -8.81 -17.18
N ILE A 467 7.50 -9.96 -16.98
CA ILE A 467 8.93 -10.16 -17.18
C ILE A 467 9.12 -11.11 -18.38
N ALA A 468 9.91 -10.67 -19.35
CA ALA A 468 10.30 -11.49 -20.50
C ALA A 468 11.76 -11.94 -20.36
N PHE A 469 11.98 -13.10 -19.75
CA PHE A 469 13.31 -13.65 -19.54
C PHE A 469 13.92 -14.19 -20.84
N HIS A 470 15.19 -13.87 -21.04
CA HIS A 470 16.03 -14.43 -22.09
C HIS A 470 17.38 -14.82 -21.52
N ILE A 471 17.61 -16.12 -21.36
CA ILE A 471 18.85 -16.65 -20.80
C ILE A 471 19.52 -17.62 -21.77
N GLU A 472 20.85 -17.58 -21.80
CA GLU A 472 21.68 -18.41 -22.67
C GLU A 472 22.68 -19.22 -21.83
N ALA A 473 22.87 -20.49 -22.16
CA ALA A 473 23.80 -21.38 -21.46
C ALA A 473 24.62 -22.22 -22.45
N ALA A 474 25.95 -22.20 -22.32
CA ALA A 474 26.82 -23.07 -23.11
C ALA A 474 26.68 -24.53 -22.65
N THR A 475 26.47 -25.45 -23.60
CA THR A 475 26.17 -26.86 -23.30
C THR A 475 27.35 -27.82 -23.50
N ASP A 476 28.53 -27.31 -23.85
CA ASP A 476 29.72 -28.15 -24.00
C ASP A 476 30.31 -28.55 -22.65
N ALA A 477 31.04 -29.68 -22.66
CA ALA A 477 31.58 -30.29 -21.45
C ALA A 477 32.60 -29.40 -20.71
N THR A 478 33.28 -28.47 -21.39
CA THR A 478 34.24 -27.57 -20.73
C THR A 478 33.47 -26.51 -19.94
N SER A 479 32.48 -25.86 -20.54
CA SER A 479 31.63 -24.91 -19.84
C SER A 479 30.86 -25.53 -18.66
N GLN A 480 30.41 -26.78 -18.79
CA GLN A 480 29.76 -27.50 -17.68
C GLN A 480 30.68 -27.75 -16.50
N LEU A 481 31.93 -28.13 -16.76
CA LEU A 481 32.94 -28.34 -15.72
C LEU A 481 33.32 -27.02 -15.05
N ASP A 482 33.55 -25.96 -15.84
CA ASP A 482 33.87 -24.63 -15.33
C ASP A 482 32.71 -24.10 -14.45
N ALA A 483 31.46 -24.25 -14.89
CA ALA A 483 30.29 -23.86 -14.12
C ALA A 483 30.18 -24.65 -12.80
N SER A 484 30.46 -25.95 -12.82
CA SER A 484 30.46 -26.77 -11.61
C SER A 484 31.54 -26.34 -10.61
N ASP A 485 32.74 -25.98 -11.09
CA ASP A 485 33.84 -25.51 -10.25
C ASP A 485 33.56 -24.11 -9.67
N GLN A 486 32.89 -23.24 -10.44
CA GLN A 486 32.58 -21.86 -10.04
C GLN A 486 31.38 -21.74 -9.12
N ARG A 487 30.35 -22.57 -9.31
CA ARG A 487 29.05 -22.47 -8.62
C ARG A 487 29.20 -22.22 -7.12
N ASN A 488 30.04 -23.02 -6.45
CA ASN A 488 30.16 -22.93 -5.01
C ASN A 488 30.77 -21.60 -4.57
N THR A 489 31.84 -21.15 -5.22
CA THR A 489 32.53 -19.89 -4.94
C THR A 489 31.69 -18.65 -5.30
N GLU A 490 30.87 -18.70 -6.35
CA GLU A 490 30.04 -17.55 -6.74
C GLU A 490 28.76 -17.42 -5.91
N LEU A 491 28.25 -18.53 -5.38
CA LEU A 491 27.14 -18.54 -4.41
C LEU A 491 27.64 -18.39 -2.96
N GLU A 492 28.94 -18.31 -2.69
CA GLU A 492 29.46 -18.06 -1.35
C GLU A 492 29.16 -16.59 -0.96
N ASP A 493 28.25 -16.41 -0.02
CA ASP A 493 28.08 -15.16 0.69
C ASP A 493 28.92 -15.17 1.97
N LEU A 494 29.73 -14.15 2.16
CA LEU A 494 30.64 -14.00 3.30
C LEU A 494 30.38 -12.70 4.07
N THR A 495 29.32 -11.97 3.72
CA THR A 495 28.91 -10.72 4.35
C THR A 495 27.63 -10.96 5.12
N GLY A 496 27.56 -10.41 6.34
CA GLY A 496 26.34 -10.48 7.13
C GLY A 496 25.46 -9.25 6.92
N PRO A 497 24.18 -9.33 7.31
CA PRO A 497 23.19 -8.33 6.96
C PRO A 497 23.48 -6.99 7.65
N GLN A 498 23.33 -5.91 6.91
CA GLN A 498 23.54 -4.54 7.35
C GLN A 498 22.22 -3.78 7.43
N LEU A 499 22.04 -3.02 8.52
CA LEU A 499 20.89 -2.14 8.66
C LEU A 499 21.07 -0.93 7.75
N VAL A 500 20.13 -0.74 6.81
CA VAL A 500 20.13 0.34 5.82
C VAL A 500 19.37 1.56 6.33
N SER A 501 18.21 1.33 6.97
CA SER A 501 17.41 2.37 7.62
C SER A 501 16.47 1.74 8.64
N TRP A 502 15.91 2.57 9.52
CA TRP A 502 14.89 2.13 10.46
C TRP A 502 13.93 3.25 10.85
N MET A 503 12.79 2.86 11.39
CA MET A 503 11.76 3.72 11.97
C MET A 503 11.72 3.51 13.49
N PRO A 504 11.78 4.57 14.33
CA PRO A 504 11.74 5.98 13.97
C PRO A 504 12.98 6.52 13.23
N GLY A 505 14.14 5.92 13.43
CA GLY A 505 15.42 6.41 12.89
C GLY A 505 16.19 7.26 13.91
N PRO A 506 17.49 7.55 13.66
CA PRO A 506 18.29 8.37 14.56
C PRO A 506 17.95 9.86 14.45
N ASP A 507 18.37 10.67 15.43
CA ASP A 507 18.12 12.11 15.49
C ASP A 507 18.61 12.87 14.24
N GLU A 508 19.73 12.44 13.66
CA GLU A 508 20.33 13.03 12.46
C GLU A 508 19.70 12.59 11.13
N ALA A 509 18.68 11.73 11.15
CA ALA A 509 17.92 11.38 9.95
C ALA A 509 17.33 12.64 9.28
N ILE A 510 16.87 12.53 8.03
CA ILE A 510 16.21 13.66 7.36
C ILE A 510 14.73 13.34 7.12
N PRO A 511 13.80 14.16 7.66
CA PRO A 511 14.00 15.22 8.65
C PRO A 511 14.51 14.65 9.99
N GLY A 512 15.18 15.45 10.81
CA GLY A 512 15.72 14.99 12.11
C GLY A 512 14.65 14.82 13.17
N ASN A 513 15.00 14.14 14.26
CA ASN A 513 14.13 13.83 15.41
C ASN A 513 12.80 13.17 14.99
N ARG A 514 12.88 12.05 14.27
CA ARG A 514 11.71 11.33 13.74
C ARG A 514 10.97 10.51 14.77
N ASP A 515 11.59 10.26 15.91
CA ASP A 515 10.97 9.76 17.13
C ASP A 515 9.87 10.71 17.64
N GLN A 516 10.00 12.02 17.44
CA GLN A 516 8.95 13.02 17.71
C GLN A 516 7.72 12.85 16.79
N LEU A 517 7.89 12.13 15.67
CA LEU A 517 6.83 11.83 14.72
C LEU A 517 6.24 10.43 14.91
N GLN A 518 6.75 9.66 15.87
CA GLN A 518 6.24 8.36 16.27
C GLN A 518 5.02 8.54 17.18
N ARG A 519 4.10 7.59 17.14
CA ARG A 519 2.95 7.48 18.05
C ARG A 519 2.90 6.09 18.68
N PRO A 520 2.25 5.92 19.85
CA PRO A 520 2.14 4.64 20.55
C PRO A 520 1.80 3.42 19.69
N GLY A 521 0.84 3.56 18.77
CA GLY A 521 0.43 2.48 17.86
C GLY A 521 1.34 2.26 16.64
N ASP A 522 2.44 3.00 16.50
CA ASP A 522 3.38 2.80 15.41
C ASP A 522 4.40 1.70 15.72
N PRO A 523 4.72 0.82 14.76
CA PRO A 523 5.75 -0.18 14.93
C PRO A 523 7.16 0.42 14.84
N ILE A 524 8.13 -0.37 15.29
CA ILE A 524 9.53 -0.21 14.91
C ILE A 524 9.75 -1.00 13.62
N VAL A 525 10.34 -0.38 12.60
CA VAL A 525 10.60 -1.03 11.29
C VAL A 525 12.09 -0.99 11.01
N LEU A 526 12.69 -2.13 10.69
CA LEU A 526 14.11 -2.27 10.38
C LEU A 526 14.25 -2.74 8.93
N ASN A 527 14.99 -1.99 8.10
CA ASN A 527 15.26 -2.35 6.71
C ASN A 527 16.72 -2.77 6.55
N PHE A 528 16.95 -4.01 6.12
CA PHE A 528 18.27 -4.57 5.83
C PHE A 528 18.57 -4.55 4.32
N ASP A 529 19.84 -4.72 3.96
CA ASP A 529 20.33 -4.74 2.58
C ASP A 529 20.23 -6.12 1.89
N GLU A 530 19.85 -7.14 2.64
CA GLU A 530 19.69 -8.52 2.20
C GLU A 530 18.66 -9.30 3.04
N PRO A 531 18.11 -10.41 2.53
CA PRO A 531 17.09 -11.19 3.26
C PRO A 531 17.67 -11.91 4.46
N LEU A 532 16.87 -11.98 5.53
CA LEU A 532 17.23 -12.61 6.79
C LEU A 532 16.74 -14.06 6.85
N ASP A 533 17.45 -14.91 7.59
CA ASP A 533 16.92 -16.22 7.97
C ASP A 533 15.80 -16.03 9.00
N SER A 534 14.60 -16.52 8.66
CA SER A 534 13.41 -16.42 9.50
C SER A 534 13.57 -17.08 10.87
N ASP A 535 14.37 -18.15 10.95
CA ASP A 535 14.57 -18.86 12.22
C ASP A 535 15.44 -18.06 13.19
N SER A 536 16.33 -17.21 12.66
CA SER A 536 17.13 -16.28 13.46
C SER A 536 16.33 -15.06 13.96
N VAL A 537 15.20 -14.70 13.35
CA VAL A 537 14.47 -13.46 13.74
C VAL A 537 13.79 -13.58 15.12
N ALA A 538 13.38 -14.78 15.53
CA ALA A 538 12.53 -14.96 16.71
C ALA A 538 13.19 -14.55 18.04
N SER A 539 14.51 -14.73 18.19
CA SER A 539 15.23 -14.52 19.46
C SER A 539 16.19 -13.33 19.47
N GLU A 540 16.44 -12.68 18.34
CA GLU A 540 17.59 -11.79 18.19
C GLU A 540 17.27 -10.30 18.37
N PHE A 541 16.02 -9.98 18.71
CA PHE A 541 15.57 -8.64 19.06
C PHE A 541 15.10 -8.58 20.52
N THR A 542 15.73 -7.70 21.29
CA THR A 542 15.32 -7.36 22.67
C THR A 542 15.00 -5.87 22.74
N LEU A 543 13.76 -5.52 23.05
CA LEU A 543 13.34 -4.14 23.30
C LEU A 543 13.39 -3.87 24.80
N LEU A 544 14.17 -2.87 25.22
CA LEU A 544 14.19 -2.36 26.59
C LEU A 544 13.27 -1.14 26.68
N ALA A 545 12.45 -1.07 27.73
CA ALA A 545 11.70 0.10 28.16
C ALA A 545 12.23 0.55 29.54
N ASP A 546 12.78 1.76 29.64
CA ASP A 546 13.47 2.27 30.84
C ASP A 546 14.53 1.30 31.39
N GLY A 547 15.26 0.66 30.47
CA GLY A 547 16.28 -0.36 30.78
C GLY A 547 15.72 -1.73 31.20
N THR A 548 14.41 -1.92 31.21
CA THR A 548 13.75 -3.20 31.51
C THR A 548 13.37 -3.93 30.21
N PRO A 549 13.80 -5.18 29.99
CA PRO A 549 13.39 -5.93 28.81
C PRO A 549 11.89 -6.20 28.79
N ILE A 550 11.25 -5.91 27.65
CA ILE A 550 9.93 -6.42 27.30
C ILE A 550 10.05 -7.93 27.07
N ALA A 551 9.08 -8.71 27.56
CA ALA A 551 9.09 -10.15 27.41
C ALA A 551 9.04 -10.52 25.92
N ALA A 552 9.67 -11.62 25.53
CA ALA A 552 9.77 -11.99 24.12
C ALA A 552 8.39 -12.30 23.53
N GLU A 553 7.48 -12.89 24.30
CA GLU A 553 6.09 -13.13 23.94
C GLU A 553 5.26 -11.85 23.75
N ASP A 554 5.69 -10.75 24.39
CA ASP A 554 5.03 -9.44 24.30
C ASP A 554 5.66 -8.53 23.23
N LEU A 555 6.64 -9.03 22.47
CA LEU A 555 7.23 -8.34 21.33
C LEU A 555 6.93 -9.10 20.04
N ARG A 556 5.90 -8.66 19.32
CA ARG A 556 5.51 -9.25 18.04
C ARG A 556 6.53 -8.93 16.97
N ARG A 557 6.82 -9.90 16.11
CA ARG A 557 7.79 -9.77 15.01
C ARG A 557 7.18 -10.26 13.71
N LYS A 558 7.48 -9.57 12.61
CA LYS A 558 7.15 -10.02 11.26
C LYS A 558 8.32 -9.76 10.32
N LEU A 559 8.75 -10.79 9.61
CA LEU A 559 9.73 -10.70 8.52
C LEU A 559 9.00 -10.70 7.17
N ASP A 560 9.35 -9.77 6.29
CA ASP A 560 8.90 -9.76 4.89
C ASP A 560 9.98 -9.12 4.01
N GLY A 561 10.65 -9.94 3.20
CA GLY A 561 11.83 -9.55 2.44
C GLY A 561 13.00 -9.28 3.37
N THR A 562 13.57 -8.09 3.23
CA THR A 562 14.67 -7.60 4.08
C THR A 562 14.17 -6.73 5.23
N VAL A 563 12.86 -6.74 5.52
CA VAL A 563 12.24 -5.86 6.51
C VAL A 563 11.73 -6.64 7.71
N VAL A 564 12.13 -6.21 8.90
CA VAL A 564 11.61 -6.69 10.18
C VAL A 564 10.72 -5.61 10.79
N VAL A 565 9.48 -5.97 11.11
CA VAL A 565 8.55 -5.12 11.85
C VAL A 565 8.44 -5.66 13.27
N LEU A 566 8.60 -4.79 14.26
CA LEU A 566 8.48 -5.10 15.68
C LEU A 566 7.38 -4.24 16.30
N ASN A 567 6.48 -4.85 17.07
CA ASN A 567 5.46 -4.12 17.81
C ASN A 567 5.29 -4.72 19.21
N PRO A 568 5.54 -3.96 20.30
CA PRO A 568 5.23 -4.43 21.64
C PRO A 568 3.71 -4.52 21.86
N VAL A 569 3.25 -5.51 22.61
CA VAL A 569 1.85 -5.61 23.05
C VAL A 569 1.51 -4.39 23.89
N GLY A 570 0.41 -3.72 23.58
CA GLY A 570 0.06 -2.45 24.21
C GLY A 570 0.85 -1.25 23.68
N GLY A 571 1.65 -1.42 22.62
CA GLY A 571 2.29 -0.34 21.85
C GLY A 571 3.43 0.36 22.58
N LEU A 572 4.05 1.31 21.88
CA LEU A 572 5.04 2.22 22.45
C LEU A 572 4.35 3.23 23.38
N GLN A 573 5.07 3.83 24.31
CA GLN A 573 4.52 4.80 25.27
C GLN A 573 5.31 6.10 25.25
N HIS A 574 4.61 7.20 25.50
CA HIS A 574 5.21 8.52 25.64
C HIS A 574 6.07 8.61 26.92
N GLY A 575 7.19 9.33 26.86
CA GLY A 575 8.08 9.55 28.01
C GLY A 575 8.88 8.32 28.46
N VAL A 576 8.85 7.22 27.70
CA VAL A 576 9.63 6.00 27.98
C VAL A 576 10.90 5.99 27.15
N ASP A 577 12.03 5.72 27.79
CA ASP A 577 13.33 5.57 27.12
C ASP A 577 13.43 4.15 26.55
N TYR A 578 13.35 4.02 25.22
CA TYR A 578 13.48 2.74 24.53
C TYR A 578 14.90 2.50 24.03
N ALA A 579 15.35 1.24 24.16
CA ALA A 579 16.58 0.77 23.54
C ALA A 579 16.33 -0.61 22.88
N LEU A 580 16.36 -0.64 21.55
CA LEU A 580 16.29 -1.87 20.79
C LEU A 580 17.69 -2.45 20.60
N GLN A 581 17.90 -3.65 21.13
CA GLN A 581 19.13 -4.41 20.93
C GLN A 581 18.95 -5.40 19.79
N ILE A 582 19.78 -5.26 18.76
CA ILE A 582 19.92 -6.21 17.67
C ILE A 582 21.14 -7.09 18.00
N ASN A 583 20.90 -8.37 18.24
CA ASN A 583 21.95 -9.31 18.61
C ASN A 583 22.73 -9.78 17.38
N GLY A 584 24.02 -10.08 17.58
CA GLY A 584 24.92 -10.57 16.54
C GLY A 584 24.73 -12.04 16.19
N SER A 585 23.64 -12.69 16.60
CA SER A 585 23.24 -14.02 16.10
C SER A 585 22.10 -13.93 15.07
N LEU A 586 21.62 -12.72 14.75
CA LEU A 586 20.76 -12.52 13.58
C LEU A 586 21.59 -12.80 12.32
N THR A 587 21.09 -13.68 11.44
CA THR A 587 21.81 -14.12 10.24
C THR A 587 21.04 -13.84 8.96
N ASP A 588 21.78 -13.70 7.87
CA ASP A 588 21.24 -13.81 6.50
C ASP A 588 20.86 -15.27 6.18
N LEU A 589 20.46 -15.51 4.93
CA LEU A 589 20.16 -16.85 4.42
C LEU A 589 21.37 -17.80 4.33
N ALA A 590 22.59 -17.26 4.39
CA ALA A 590 23.86 -17.95 4.29
C ALA A 590 24.57 -18.11 5.66
N GLY A 591 23.87 -17.81 6.77
CA GLY A 591 24.37 -17.96 8.14
C GLY A 591 25.38 -16.89 8.58
N ASN A 592 25.63 -15.85 7.77
CA ASN A 592 26.50 -14.76 8.16
C ASN A 592 25.79 -13.84 9.15
N SER A 593 26.47 -13.56 10.26
CA SER A 593 25.91 -12.78 11.35
C SER A 593 25.96 -11.27 11.13
N THR A 594 24.92 -10.56 11.60
CA THR A 594 24.94 -9.10 11.68
C THR A 594 25.91 -8.60 12.76
N THR A 595 26.24 -7.31 12.69
CA THR A 595 26.95 -6.64 13.79
C THR A 595 25.96 -6.22 14.88
N SER A 596 26.23 -6.59 16.13
CA SER A 596 25.39 -6.16 17.25
C SER A 596 25.36 -4.64 17.37
N GLN A 597 24.16 -4.09 17.56
CA GLN A 597 23.95 -2.66 17.70
C GLN A 597 22.74 -2.37 18.60
N THR A 598 22.76 -1.20 19.24
CA THR A 598 21.65 -0.70 20.05
C THR A 598 21.11 0.56 19.39
N LEU A 599 19.81 0.59 19.17
CA LEU A 599 19.08 1.74 18.64
C LEU A 599 18.25 2.35 19.76
N GLU A 600 18.54 3.60 20.11
CA GLU A 600 17.87 4.32 21.20
C GLU A 600 16.89 5.34 20.61
N PHE A 601 15.72 5.47 21.22
CA PHE A 601 14.71 6.47 20.86
C PHE A 601 13.74 6.68 22.02
N ALA A 602 13.03 7.80 22.03
CA ALA A 602 11.95 8.04 22.97
C ALA A 602 10.83 8.84 22.28
N LEU A 603 9.58 8.50 22.60
CA LEU A 603 8.46 9.35 22.21
C LEU A 603 8.43 10.56 23.17
N PRO A 604 8.05 11.77 22.70
CA PRO A 604 7.97 12.95 23.56
C PRO A 604 7.11 12.68 24.80
N GLU A 605 7.48 13.19 25.97
CA GLU A 605 6.62 13.14 27.16
C GLU A 605 5.36 13.98 26.94
N ILE A 606 4.20 13.49 27.38
CA ILE A 606 2.91 14.19 27.29
C ILE A 606 2.11 13.99 28.57
N ALA A 607 1.24 14.94 28.90
CA ALA A 607 0.24 14.75 29.95
C ALA A 607 -0.77 13.68 29.53
N PRO A 608 -1.35 12.93 30.48
CA PRO A 608 -2.54 12.11 30.22
C PRO A 608 -3.66 12.93 29.57
N ALA A 609 -4.35 12.34 28.60
CA ALA A 609 -5.50 12.96 27.97
C ALA A 609 -6.72 12.90 28.90
N GLU A 610 -7.05 13.99 29.58
CA GLU A 610 -8.29 14.13 30.36
C GLU A 610 -9.47 14.59 29.47
N ALA A 611 -9.60 14.01 28.29
CA ALA A 611 -10.63 14.36 27.30
C ALA A 611 -11.04 13.14 26.46
N SER A 612 -12.26 13.20 25.93
CA SER A 612 -12.80 12.18 25.02
C SER A 612 -12.03 12.11 23.70
N PRO A 613 -11.69 10.91 23.18
CA PRO A 613 -11.10 10.79 21.85
C PRO A 613 -12.12 11.20 20.78
N ILE A 614 -11.65 11.69 19.63
CA ILE A 614 -12.48 11.97 18.45
C ILE A 614 -12.07 11.07 17.28
N ALA A 615 -13.01 10.80 16.38
CA ALA A 615 -12.68 10.25 15.07
C ALA A 615 -12.07 11.35 14.19
N LEU A 616 -10.78 11.26 13.91
CA LEU A 616 -10.04 12.18 13.05
C LEU A 616 -10.47 12.05 11.59
N THR A 617 -10.70 10.81 11.14
CA THR A 617 -11.27 10.50 9.82
C THR A 617 -12.18 9.28 9.90
N THR A 618 -13.19 9.29 9.04
CA THR A 618 -14.14 8.21 8.79
C THR A 618 -14.12 7.91 7.30
N TYR A 619 -13.77 6.69 6.89
CA TYR A 619 -13.83 6.25 5.50
C TYR A 619 -14.74 5.03 5.40
N PRO A 620 -15.87 5.12 4.67
CA PRO A 620 -16.42 6.32 4.02
C PRO A 620 -17.06 7.26 5.06
N GLY A 621 -17.36 8.52 4.70
CA GLY A 621 -18.20 9.42 5.50
C GLY A 621 -17.50 10.64 6.08
N TYR A 622 -18.18 11.32 7.01
CA TYR A 622 -17.74 12.55 7.68
C TYR A 622 -17.93 12.39 9.19
N PRO A 623 -16.94 12.70 10.05
CA PRO A 623 -16.91 12.21 11.44
C PRO A 623 -17.81 13.00 12.42
N CYS A 624 -19.10 13.16 12.11
CA CYS A 624 -20.05 13.86 12.98
C CYS A 624 -21.40 13.13 13.07
N VAL A 625 -22.11 13.32 14.17
CA VAL A 625 -23.52 12.95 14.29
C VAL A 625 -24.36 13.89 13.43
N THR A 626 -25.33 13.34 12.69
CA THR A 626 -26.13 14.11 11.73
C THR A 626 -27.62 14.11 12.02
N THR A 627 -28.30 15.14 11.52
CA THR A 627 -29.76 15.28 11.49
C THR A 627 -30.26 15.55 10.08
N GLY A 628 -31.52 15.22 9.80
CA GLY A 628 -32.11 15.45 8.48
C GLY A 628 -31.61 14.50 7.39
N LEU A 629 -31.26 13.26 7.77
CA LEU A 629 -30.93 12.18 6.84
C LEU A 629 -32.01 12.02 5.75
N ASP A 630 -31.60 11.97 4.49
CA ASP A 630 -32.49 11.71 3.36
C ASP A 630 -31.73 10.95 2.27
N LEU A 631 -31.70 9.62 2.44
CA LEU A 631 -31.03 8.70 1.52
C LEU A 631 -31.65 8.72 0.12
N THR A 632 -32.93 9.08 -0.01
CA THR A 632 -33.62 9.14 -1.31
C THR A 632 -33.15 10.29 -2.19
N ASN A 633 -32.62 11.36 -1.56
CA ASN A 633 -31.98 12.49 -2.23
C ASN A 633 -30.45 12.45 -2.09
N GLU A 634 -29.88 11.27 -1.78
CA GLU A 634 -28.42 11.04 -1.63
C GLU A 634 -27.74 12.04 -0.67
N THR A 635 -28.38 12.33 0.47
CA THR A 635 -27.80 13.17 1.51
C THR A 635 -27.70 12.47 2.87
N HIS A 636 -26.56 12.67 3.52
CA HIS A 636 -26.30 12.25 4.90
C HIS A 636 -26.83 13.26 5.94
N GLY A 637 -27.55 14.30 5.51
CA GLY A 637 -28.05 15.34 6.39
C GLY A 637 -26.98 16.37 6.77
N GLN A 638 -27.11 16.97 7.95
CA GLN A 638 -26.25 18.03 8.45
C GLN A 638 -25.68 17.63 9.82
N CYS A 639 -24.42 17.96 10.10
CA CYS A 639 -23.89 17.77 11.46
C CYS A 639 -24.75 18.51 12.48
N VAL A 640 -25.00 17.89 13.63
CA VAL A 640 -25.67 18.53 14.76
C VAL A 640 -24.74 19.58 15.36
N ASP A 641 -25.24 20.79 15.60
CA ASP A 641 -24.50 21.91 16.18
C ASP A 641 -25.29 22.63 17.30
N ALA A 642 -24.60 23.48 18.05
CA ALA A 642 -25.19 24.27 19.14
C ALA A 642 -25.79 25.62 18.71
N ALA A 643 -26.12 25.83 17.43
CA ALA A 643 -26.57 27.12 16.91
C ALA A 643 -28.11 27.22 16.77
N PRO A 644 -28.89 27.55 17.83
CA PRO A 644 -30.32 27.78 17.69
C PRO A 644 -30.54 29.05 16.85
N ASP A 645 -31.15 28.89 15.67
CA ASP A 645 -31.41 29.96 14.69
C ASP A 645 -30.17 30.49 13.91
N GLY A 646 -29.01 29.84 14.03
CA GLY A 646 -27.79 30.17 13.26
C GLY A 646 -27.80 29.74 11.79
N PRO A 647 -26.80 30.15 10.98
CA PRO A 647 -26.65 29.65 9.62
C PRO A 647 -26.44 28.14 9.67
N ARG A 648 -27.33 27.39 9.01
CA ARG A 648 -27.24 25.93 8.97
C ARG A 648 -25.91 25.51 8.34
N GLY A 649 -25.22 24.57 8.96
CA GLY A 649 -24.02 23.95 8.40
C GLY A 649 -24.27 23.29 7.04
N ASP A 650 -23.20 22.83 6.39
CA ASP A 650 -23.31 22.20 5.07
C ASP A 650 -24.18 20.94 5.11
N VAL A 651 -24.95 20.73 4.05
CA VAL A 651 -25.62 19.45 3.79
C VAL A 651 -24.59 18.50 3.24
N LEU A 652 -24.31 17.43 3.99
CA LEU A 652 -23.34 16.41 3.63
C LEU A 652 -23.93 15.49 2.54
N PRO A 653 -23.17 15.19 1.48
CA PRO A 653 -23.59 14.18 0.52
C PRO A 653 -23.53 12.79 1.15
N LEU A 654 -24.35 11.88 0.63
CA LEU A 654 -24.18 10.46 0.92
C LEU A 654 -22.90 9.99 0.23
N THR A 655 -21.93 9.52 1.01
CA THR A 655 -20.65 9.05 0.47
C THR A 655 -20.76 7.66 -0.15
N THR A 656 -19.83 7.31 -1.03
CA THR A 656 -19.76 5.98 -1.63
C THR A 656 -18.54 5.21 -1.14
N LEU A 657 -18.62 3.88 -1.12
CA LEU A 657 -17.51 2.98 -0.83
C LEU A 657 -17.36 1.95 -1.95
N PRO A 658 -16.19 1.87 -2.62
CA PRO A 658 -15.95 0.88 -3.66
C PRO A 658 -15.99 -0.55 -3.11
N GLU A 659 -16.52 -1.49 -3.90
CA GLU A 659 -16.72 -2.90 -3.53
C GLU A 659 -15.45 -3.62 -3.04
N ASN A 660 -14.27 -3.12 -3.42
CA ASN A 660 -12.95 -3.66 -3.10
C ASN A 660 -12.23 -2.91 -1.95
N ARG A 661 -12.95 -2.16 -1.10
CA ARG A 661 -12.35 -1.35 -0.02
C ARG A 661 -12.91 -1.66 1.37
N PRO A 662 -12.09 -1.62 2.43
CA PRO A 662 -12.57 -1.72 3.81
C PRO A 662 -13.12 -0.38 4.32
N ILE A 663 -13.88 -0.43 5.42
CA ILE A 663 -14.15 0.75 6.26
C ILE A 663 -12.90 1.04 7.10
N VAL A 664 -12.52 2.31 7.26
CA VAL A 664 -11.37 2.74 8.06
C VAL A 664 -11.75 3.92 8.95
N VAL A 665 -11.42 3.85 10.24
CA VAL A 665 -11.59 4.96 11.19
C VAL A 665 -10.26 5.22 11.90
N LEU A 666 -9.84 6.48 11.97
CA LEU A 666 -8.64 6.95 12.66
C LEU A 666 -9.04 7.77 13.89
N PHE A 667 -8.43 7.54 15.05
CA PHE A 667 -8.75 8.18 16.33
C PHE A 667 -7.64 9.11 16.81
N SER A 668 -8.02 10.16 17.55
CA SER A 668 -7.09 11.18 18.06
C SER A 668 -6.21 10.69 19.20
N GLN A 669 -6.69 9.72 19.99
CA GLN A 669 -6.00 9.15 21.14
C GLN A 669 -5.90 7.63 21.01
N MET A 670 -5.07 7.04 21.87
CA MET A 670 -4.97 5.59 22.02
C MET A 670 -6.29 5.04 22.54
N MET A 671 -6.83 4.02 21.88
CA MET A 671 -8.09 3.38 22.20
C MET A 671 -7.88 2.13 23.06
N ASP A 672 -8.82 1.86 23.96
CA ASP A 672 -8.94 0.55 24.62
C ASP A 672 -9.49 -0.46 23.60
N LEU A 673 -8.64 -1.37 23.10
CA LEU A 673 -9.04 -2.34 22.08
C LEU A 673 -10.14 -3.29 22.56
N ALA A 674 -10.25 -3.54 23.87
CA ALA A 674 -11.31 -4.36 24.45
C ALA A 674 -12.68 -3.66 24.41
N SER A 675 -12.69 -2.33 24.32
CA SER A 675 -13.90 -1.52 24.13
C SER A 675 -14.45 -1.61 22.70
N ILE A 676 -13.61 -1.96 21.73
CA ILE A 676 -13.96 -2.08 20.31
C ILE A 676 -14.37 -3.52 19.99
N ARG A 677 -15.67 -3.77 19.96
CA ARG A 677 -16.26 -5.10 19.80
C ARG A 677 -17.20 -5.12 18.60
N ASP A 678 -16.91 -6.05 17.69
CA ASP A 678 -17.72 -6.32 16.51
C ASP A 678 -19.17 -6.64 16.91
N LYS A 679 -20.13 -6.03 16.20
CA LYS A 679 -21.59 -6.18 16.40
C LYS A 679 -22.12 -5.71 17.75
N GLU A 680 -21.29 -5.09 18.59
CA GLU A 680 -21.70 -4.52 19.87
C GLU A 680 -21.47 -3.01 19.91
N THR A 681 -20.21 -2.59 19.88
CA THR A 681 -19.83 -1.16 19.93
C THR A 681 -19.41 -0.63 18.57
N PHE A 682 -18.91 -1.49 17.69
CA PHE A 682 -18.74 -1.23 16.27
C PHE A 682 -19.70 -2.14 15.48
N VAL A 683 -20.69 -1.56 14.82
CA VAL A 683 -21.75 -2.32 14.15
C VAL A 683 -21.83 -1.90 12.69
N VAL A 684 -21.87 -2.87 11.76
CA VAL A 684 -22.03 -2.63 10.32
C VAL A 684 -23.30 -3.32 9.82
N GLU A 685 -24.15 -2.59 9.12
CA GLU A 685 -25.47 -3.05 8.69
C GLU A 685 -25.78 -2.64 7.26
N LYS A 686 -26.44 -3.52 6.51
CA LYS A 686 -27.17 -3.17 5.29
C LYS A 686 -28.53 -2.61 5.68
N ILE A 687 -28.99 -1.55 5.03
CA ILE A 687 -30.20 -0.82 5.43
C ILE A 687 -31.20 -0.63 4.27
N ASP A 688 -32.47 -0.39 4.59
CA ASP A 688 -33.48 0.04 3.61
C ASP A 688 -33.37 1.55 3.39
N PRO A 689 -33.09 2.05 2.16
CA PRO A 689 -32.92 3.47 1.92
C PRO A 689 -34.21 4.30 2.12
N ASN A 690 -35.39 3.68 2.15
CA ASN A 690 -36.66 4.40 2.32
C ASN A 690 -37.01 4.64 3.79
N THR A 691 -36.55 3.75 4.69
CA THR A 691 -36.88 3.83 6.12
C THR A 691 -35.67 4.11 7.01
N GLY A 692 -34.46 3.80 6.54
CA GLY A 692 -33.22 3.81 7.33
C GLY A 692 -33.08 2.60 8.26
N ASP A 693 -34.04 1.68 8.25
CA ASP A 693 -34.03 0.53 9.16
C ASP A 693 -33.00 -0.54 8.70
N PRO A 694 -32.35 -1.23 9.64
CA PRO A 694 -31.43 -2.32 9.33
C PRO A 694 -32.17 -3.52 8.70
N ILE A 695 -31.62 -4.00 7.59
CA ILE A 695 -32.04 -5.23 6.89
C ILE A 695 -31.27 -6.43 7.46
N ALA A 696 -29.96 -6.30 7.59
CA ALA A 696 -29.06 -7.34 8.10
C ALA A 696 -27.74 -6.74 8.60
N THR A 697 -27.12 -7.39 9.59
CA THR A 697 -25.73 -7.14 9.95
C THR A 697 -24.80 -7.64 8.86
N VAL A 698 -23.70 -6.93 8.61
CA VAL A 698 -22.66 -7.34 7.67
C VAL A 698 -21.59 -8.10 8.45
N ASP A 699 -21.28 -9.32 8.02
CA ASP A 699 -20.17 -10.11 8.56
C ASP A 699 -18.84 -9.66 7.93
N GLY A 700 -17.76 -9.75 8.70
CA GLY A 700 -16.43 -9.33 8.26
C GLY A 700 -15.35 -9.47 9.33
N ARG A 701 -14.12 -9.16 8.93
CA ARG A 701 -12.93 -9.13 9.78
C ARG A 701 -12.67 -7.71 10.28
N LEU A 702 -12.53 -7.53 11.60
CA LEU A 702 -12.26 -6.25 12.24
C LEU A 702 -10.81 -6.20 12.75
N GLU A 703 -9.93 -5.63 11.95
CA GLU A 703 -8.55 -5.37 12.37
C GLU A 703 -8.48 -4.15 13.29
N LYS A 704 -7.75 -4.27 14.39
CA LYS A 704 -7.60 -3.22 15.40
C LYS A 704 -6.14 -2.86 15.62
N ASN A 705 -5.89 -1.56 15.67
CA ASN A 705 -4.70 -0.91 16.19
C ASN A 705 -5.14 0.18 17.17
N GLN A 706 -4.22 0.64 18.00
CA GLN A 706 -4.51 1.63 19.06
C GLN A 706 -5.11 2.94 18.58
N HIS A 707 -4.83 3.37 17.36
CA HIS A 707 -5.39 4.61 16.80
C HIS A 707 -6.27 4.35 15.59
N ARG A 708 -6.49 3.11 15.19
CA ARG A 708 -7.16 2.82 13.91
C ARG A 708 -7.86 1.48 13.93
N ILE A 709 -9.06 1.45 13.34
CA ILE A 709 -9.74 0.20 13.00
C ILE A 709 -9.91 0.08 11.48
N ARG A 710 -9.90 -1.16 10.99
CA ARG A 710 -10.29 -1.49 9.62
C ARG A 710 -11.28 -2.64 9.62
N PHE A 711 -12.40 -2.47 8.95
CA PHE A 711 -13.38 -3.53 8.77
C PHE A 711 -13.42 -3.97 7.31
N TYR A 712 -13.00 -5.22 7.08
CA TYR A 712 -13.08 -5.88 5.79
C TYR A 712 -14.37 -6.71 5.78
N PRO A 713 -15.37 -6.39 4.95
CA PRO A 713 -16.55 -7.23 4.87
C PRO A 713 -16.17 -8.61 4.30
N ASP A 714 -16.93 -9.64 4.64
CA ASP A 714 -16.73 -10.97 4.07
C ASP A 714 -17.09 -11.01 2.59
N GLU A 715 -18.12 -10.25 2.18
CA GLU A 715 -18.55 -10.11 0.78
C GLU A 715 -18.33 -8.67 0.30
N PRO A 716 -18.02 -8.45 -1.00
CA PRO A 716 -17.89 -7.12 -1.56
C PRO A 716 -19.17 -6.29 -1.37
N TRP A 717 -19.03 -4.98 -1.21
CA TRP A 717 -20.18 -4.08 -1.11
C TRP A 717 -21.03 -4.16 -2.37
N GLU A 718 -22.34 -4.38 -2.21
CA GLU A 718 -23.25 -4.45 -3.35
C GLU A 718 -23.43 -3.05 -3.95
N VAL A 719 -23.16 -2.92 -5.25
CA VAL A 719 -23.36 -1.68 -6.00
C VAL A 719 -24.81 -1.20 -5.86
N ASP A 720 -24.97 0.10 -5.60
CA ASP A 720 -26.26 0.79 -5.37
C ASP A 720 -27.04 0.32 -4.12
N SER A 721 -26.47 -0.53 -3.27
CA SER A 721 -27.01 -0.84 -1.95
C SER A 721 -26.52 0.15 -0.89
N TYR A 722 -27.33 0.31 0.15
CA TYR A 722 -27.10 1.27 1.22
C TYR A 722 -26.70 0.55 2.50
N TYR A 723 -25.74 1.15 3.18
CA TYR A 723 -25.13 0.60 4.38
C TYR A 723 -24.99 1.69 5.44
N ARG A 724 -24.84 1.24 6.69
CA ARG A 724 -24.55 2.06 7.85
C ARG A 724 -23.48 1.38 8.69
N TYR A 725 -22.55 2.15 9.24
CA TYR A 725 -21.77 1.71 10.38
C TYR A 725 -21.93 2.65 11.57
N THR A 726 -21.94 2.08 12.76
CA THR A 726 -22.17 2.79 14.02
C THR A 726 -20.95 2.69 14.93
N LEU A 727 -20.50 3.84 15.42
CA LEU A 727 -19.52 3.96 16.49
C LEU A 727 -20.26 4.30 17.79
N ALA A 728 -20.34 3.35 18.70
CA ALA A 728 -21.06 3.53 19.97
C ALA A 728 -20.33 4.52 20.89
N SER A 729 -21.11 5.41 21.50
CA SER A 729 -20.62 6.38 22.47
C SER A 729 -21.45 6.38 23.77
N ALA A 730 -20.99 7.11 24.77
CA ALA A 730 -21.65 7.27 26.05
C ALA A 730 -21.28 8.59 26.70
N THR A 731 -22.15 9.10 27.58
CA THR A 731 -21.96 10.42 28.21
C THR A 731 -21.24 10.37 29.57
N ALA A 732 -20.49 9.30 29.85
CA ALA A 732 -19.86 9.08 31.17
C ALA A 732 -18.55 8.30 31.05
N VAL A 733 -17.53 8.73 31.78
CA VAL A 733 -16.22 8.06 31.89
C VAL A 733 -16.40 6.62 32.39
N ASP A 734 -15.52 5.73 31.95
CA ASP A 734 -15.47 4.30 32.28
C ASP A 734 -16.69 3.49 31.81
N ASN A 735 -17.50 4.00 30.87
CA ASN A 735 -18.62 3.27 30.28
C ASN A 735 -18.23 2.40 29.06
N CYS A 736 -17.03 1.82 29.08
CA CYS A 736 -16.42 1.10 27.94
C CYS A 736 -17.06 -0.27 27.67
N ALA A 737 -17.93 -0.72 28.58
CA ALA A 737 -18.80 -1.87 28.35
C ALA A 737 -19.90 -1.58 27.31
N ASN A 738 -20.21 -0.31 27.02
CA ASN A 738 -21.27 0.06 26.08
C ASN A 738 -20.81 1.05 24.99
N ALA A 739 -19.57 1.50 25.01
CA ALA A 739 -19.03 2.50 24.09
C ALA A 739 -17.59 2.18 23.68
N LEU A 740 -17.13 2.74 22.57
CA LEU A 740 -15.70 2.81 22.27
C LEU A 740 -15.04 3.82 23.21
N CYS A 741 -13.94 3.45 23.84
CA CYS A 741 -13.22 4.28 24.80
C CYS A 741 -11.75 4.47 24.42
N SER A 742 -11.17 5.60 24.85
CA SER A 742 -9.72 5.73 24.97
C SER A 742 -9.15 4.75 25.99
N ALA A 743 -7.83 4.56 25.97
CA ALA A 743 -7.11 3.78 26.97
C ALA A 743 -7.29 4.34 28.40
N GLU A 744 -7.61 5.63 28.53
CA GLU A 744 -7.93 6.32 29.79
C GLU A 744 -9.41 6.22 30.20
N GLY A 745 -10.23 5.47 29.46
CA GLY A 745 -11.62 5.18 29.82
C GLY A 745 -12.64 6.24 29.37
N TYR A 746 -12.25 7.23 28.56
CA TYR A 746 -13.18 8.23 28.04
C TYR A 746 -13.90 7.72 26.78
N PRO A 747 -15.25 7.75 26.72
CA PRO A 747 -15.98 7.38 25.51
C PRO A 747 -15.71 8.32 24.33
N LEU A 748 -15.86 7.82 23.11
CA LEU A 748 -15.68 8.59 21.86
C LEU A 748 -16.58 9.83 21.81
N GLN A 749 -16.01 11.02 21.62
CA GLN A 749 -16.74 12.25 21.35
C GLN A 749 -17.21 12.30 19.89
N THR A 750 -18.52 12.49 19.68
CA THR A 750 -19.19 12.35 18.39
C THR A 750 -19.96 13.59 17.94
N ASP A 751 -20.21 14.55 18.85
CA ASP A 751 -20.94 15.80 18.61
C ASP A 751 -20.11 17.03 18.97
N LEU A 752 -18.85 17.07 18.49
CA LEU A 752 -17.90 18.17 18.66
C LEU A 752 -18.45 19.59 18.38
N LEU A 753 -19.45 19.73 17.50
CA LEU A 753 -20.05 21.05 17.18
C LEU A 753 -21.15 21.47 18.17
N VAL A 754 -21.56 20.58 19.07
CA VAL A 754 -22.48 20.87 20.17
C VAL A 754 -21.68 21.37 21.36
N ASP A 755 -20.78 20.54 21.89
CA ASP A 755 -19.86 20.91 22.96
C ASP A 755 -18.58 20.05 22.86
N PRO A 756 -17.44 20.63 22.45
CA PRO A 756 -16.17 19.91 22.38
C PRO A 756 -15.65 19.35 23.71
N GLU A 757 -16.09 19.90 24.84
CA GLU A 757 -15.60 19.54 26.17
C GLU A 757 -16.45 18.42 26.81
N ASP A 758 -17.49 17.93 26.11
CA ASP A 758 -18.34 16.85 26.60
C ASP A 758 -17.59 15.51 26.73
N ILE A 759 -18.03 14.72 27.71
CA ILE A 759 -17.59 13.34 27.87
C ILE A 759 -18.42 12.47 26.91
N GLY A 760 -17.79 11.98 25.84
CA GLY A 760 -18.45 11.29 24.74
C GLY A 760 -19.64 12.06 24.14
N GLY A 761 -20.56 11.34 23.53
CA GLY A 761 -21.73 11.90 22.85
C GLY A 761 -22.77 10.82 22.55
N PRO A 762 -23.73 11.07 21.64
CA PRO A 762 -24.59 10.03 21.08
C PRO A 762 -23.83 9.09 20.13
N ASP A 763 -24.41 7.96 19.77
CA ASP A 763 -23.80 7.05 18.78
C ASP A 763 -23.62 7.77 17.43
N MET A 764 -22.44 7.63 16.83
CA MET A 764 -22.15 8.17 15.51
C MET A 764 -22.53 7.15 14.45
N GLU A 765 -23.59 7.43 13.70
CA GLU A 765 -24.05 6.61 12.58
C GLU A 765 -23.59 7.22 11.26
N ILE A 766 -22.84 6.46 10.47
CA ILE A 766 -22.35 6.86 9.15
C ILE A 766 -22.98 5.99 8.07
N TYR A 767 -23.69 6.63 7.15
CA TYR A 767 -24.40 6.04 6.03
C TYR A 767 -23.59 6.17 4.74
N PHE A 768 -23.60 5.14 3.90
CA PHE A 768 -22.91 5.16 2.61
C PHE A 768 -23.58 4.23 1.58
N LYS A 769 -23.24 4.42 0.30
CA LYS A 769 -23.68 3.58 -0.81
C LYS A 769 -22.52 2.76 -1.40
N GLY A 770 -22.74 1.49 -1.69
CA GLY A 770 -21.77 0.67 -2.43
C GLY A 770 -21.61 1.15 -3.88
N THR A 771 -20.38 1.15 -4.40
CA THR A 771 -20.07 1.48 -5.80
C THR A 771 -19.09 0.47 -6.40
N SER A 772 -18.94 0.47 -7.72
CA SER A 772 -17.99 -0.39 -8.43
C SER A 772 -16.55 -0.17 -7.96
N ALA A 773 -15.70 -1.19 -8.10
CA ALA A 773 -14.27 -1.08 -7.83
C ALA A 773 -13.63 0.12 -8.57
N VAL A 774 -12.66 0.75 -7.90
CA VAL A 774 -11.86 1.85 -8.47
C VAL A 774 -10.38 1.49 -8.39
N SER A 775 -9.58 2.07 -9.31
CA SER A 775 -8.13 1.86 -9.40
C SER A 775 -7.31 2.96 -8.74
N SER A 776 -7.92 4.01 -8.17
CA SER A 776 -7.21 5.05 -7.40
C SER A 776 -6.51 4.45 -6.18
N VAL A 777 -5.61 5.19 -5.55
CA VAL A 777 -4.91 4.74 -4.35
C VAL A 777 -5.34 5.55 -3.13
N PHE A 778 -6.00 4.87 -2.20
CA PHE A 778 -6.40 5.43 -0.93
C PHE A 778 -5.19 5.56 0.02
N THR A 779 -4.87 6.80 0.39
CA THR A 779 -3.74 7.12 1.26
C THR A 779 -4.25 7.85 2.51
N PRO A 780 -4.37 7.16 3.66
CA PRO A 780 -4.70 7.82 4.92
C PRO A 780 -3.49 8.57 5.46
N LEU A 781 -3.71 9.83 5.84
CA LEU A 781 -2.73 10.72 6.44
C LEU A 781 -3.17 11.11 7.85
N ARG A 782 -2.20 11.30 8.72
CA ARG A 782 -2.43 11.77 10.09
C ARG A 782 -1.68 13.05 10.36
N ASN A 783 -2.23 13.85 11.25
CA ASN A 783 -1.56 15.01 11.81
C ASN A 783 -0.69 14.59 13.00
N LEU A 784 0.45 15.26 13.18
CA LEU A 784 1.29 15.14 14.36
C LEU A 784 1.48 16.53 14.97
N THR A 785 0.57 16.92 15.86
CA THR A 785 0.66 18.17 16.61
C THR A 785 1.92 18.18 17.47
N THR A 786 2.52 19.37 17.61
CA THR A 786 3.70 19.59 18.48
C THR A 786 3.33 20.15 19.85
N ARG A 787 2.08 20.59 20.02
CA ARG A 787 1.43 21.03 21.26
C ARG A 787 -0.06 20.69 21.11
N ASP A 788 -0.77 20.40 22.19
CA ASP A 788 -1.97 19.56 22.20
C ASP A 788 -1.70 18.20 21.52
N THR A 789 -0.62 17.54 21.95
CA THR A 789 -0.14 16.25 21.41
C THR A 789 -1.01 15.08 21.86
N ASN A 790 -1.61 15.21 23.05
CA ASN A 790 -2.56 14.27 23.63
C ASN A 790 -4.01 14.51 23.17
N ALA A 791 -4.26 15.53 22.33
CA ALA A 791 -5.58 15.87 21.81
C ALA A 791 -6.63 16.11 22.91
N ASN A 792 -6.25 16.87 23.95
CA ASN A 792 -7.13 17.30 25.04
C ASN A 792 -7.65 18.74 24.88
N PHE A 793 -7.29 19.41 23.78
CA PHE A 793 -7.64 20.80 23.43
C PHE A 793 -7.03 21.87 24.36
N ALA A 794 -6.11 21.47 25.22
CA ALA A 794 -5.37 22.32 26.13
C ALA A 794 -3.87 22.29 25.80
N ILE A 795 -3.15 23.26 26.36
CA ILE A 795 -1.69 23.28 26.32
C ILE A 795 -1.18 22.95 27.70
N ASP A 796 -0.44 21.86 27.81
CA ASP A 796 0.04 21.31 29.08
C ASP A 796 1.31 22.04 29.57
N CYS A 797 1.16 23.35 29.80
CA CYS A 797 2.20 24.23 30.32
C CYS A 797 1.61 25.26 31.30
N PRO A 798 2.37 25.70 32.32
CA PRO A 798 1.92 26.76 33.24
C PRO A 798 1.56 28.07 32.52
N THR A 799 2.30 28.42 31.45
CA THR A 799 1.98 29.52 30.54
C THR A 799 2.19 29.13 29.08
N LEU A 800 1.49 29.81 28.17
CA LEU A 800 1.61 29.56 26.73
C LEU A 800 3.01 29.85 26.14
N ALA A 801 3.82 30.64 26.84
CA ALA A 801 5.16 31.05 26.43
C ALA A 801 6.29 30.18 27.02
N ASP A 802 5.96 29.22 27.89
CA ASP A 802 6.97 28.41 28.57
C ASP A 802 7.70 27.50 27.57
N THR A 803 9.01 27.37 27.74
CA THR A 803 9.89 26.50 26.92
C THR A 803 10.31 25.22 27.64
N ASP A 804 10.01 25.13 28.93
CA ASP A 804 10.46 24.06 29.83
C ASP A 804 9.22 23.39 30.46
N CYS A 805 8.42 22.74 29.61
CA CYS A 805 7.21 21.97 29.95
C CYS A 805 7.05 20.80 28.97
N GLU A 806 6.02 19.97 29.15
CA GLU A 806 5.71 18.82 28.28
C GLU A 806 5.41 19.28 26.84
N GLU A 807 4.79 20.44 26.67
CA GLU A 807 4.44 21.01 25.37
C GLU A 807 5.09 22.39 25.12
N PRO A 808 6.42 22.45 24.96
CA PRO A 808 7.16 23.70 24.99
C PRO A 808 6.84 24.62 23.81
N PHE A 809 6.91 25.93 24.04
CA PHE A 809 6.80 26.95 23.00
C PHE A 809 8.05 26.95 22.09
N ALA A 810 8.04 26.10 21.04
CA ALA A 810 9.15 25.92 20.11
C ALA A 810 8.97 26.65 18.76
N HIS A 811 8.29 27.80 18.76
CA HIS A 811 8.03 28.54 17.52
C HIS A 811 9.29 29.26 16.99
N LYS A 812 9.47 29.22 15.67
CA LYS A 812 10.54 29.98 15.00
C LYS A 812 10.15 31.45 14.87
N ALA A 813 11.13 32.34 14.98
CA ALA A 813 10.93 33.76 14.69
C ALA A 813 10.43 33.95 13.25
N SER A 814 9.42 34.79 13.08
CA SER A 814 8.90 35.17 11.76
C SER A 814 9.78 36.22 11.09
N LYS A 815 9.45 36.59 9.85
CA LYS A 815 10.08 37.73 9.15
C LYS A 815 9.80 39.08 9.82
N THR A 816 8.73 39.16 10.62
CA THR A 816 8.38 40.35 11.38
C THR A 816 9.11 40.33 12.73
N PRO A 817 9.91 41.36 13.07
CA PRO A 817 10.64 41.39 14.33
C PRO A 817 9.72 41.26 15.55
N GLY A 818 10.07 40.38 16.48
CA GLY A 818 9.30 40.15 17.71
C GLY A 818 8.03 39.32 17.53
N GLU A 819 7.79 38.74 16.34
CA GLU A 819 6.66 37.88 16.05
C GLU A 819 7.13 36.47 15.68
N PHE A 820 6.31 35.46 15.98
CA PHE A 820 6.61 34.07 15.67
C PHE A 820 5.80 33.55 14.47
N ALA A 821 6.38 32.57 13.76
CA ALA A 821 5.71 31.78 12.74
C ALA A 821 4.98 30.60 13.39
N PRO A 822 3.88 30.09 12.82
CA PRO A 822 3.23 28.89 13.31
C PRO A 822 4.20 27.68 13.22
N VAL A 823 4.16 26.80 14.22
CA VAL A 823 4.79 25.48 14.15
C VAL A 823 3.92 24.53 13.32
N ARG A 824 4.32 23.25 13.20
CA ARG A 824 3.48 22.24 12.52
C ARG A 824 2.12 22.17 13.22
N ASN A 825 1.05 22.16 12.42
CA ASN A 825 -0.33 22.01 12.88
C ASN A 825 -0.78 23.12 13.83
N ALA A 826 -0.42 24.36 13.50
CA ALA A 826 -0.81 25.54 14.25
C ALA A 826 -1.32 26.65 13.33
N ALA A 827 -2.25 27.45 13.82
CA ALA A 827 -2.76 28.63 13.14
C ALA A 827 -2.57 29.88 14.01
N LYS A 828 -2.09 30.96 13.39
CA LYS A 828 -1.90 32.27 14.00
C LYS A 828 -3.10 33.16 13.69
N MET A 829 -3.63 33.80 14.72
CA MET A 829 -4.71 34.77 14.58
C MET A 829 -4.28 36.16 15.04
N ALA A 830 -4.82 37.19 14.40
CA ALA A 830 -4.60 38.58 14.79
C ALA A 830 -5.87 39.42 14.59
N VAL A 831 -6.01 40.46 15.41
CA VAL A 831 -7.01 41.51 15.17
C VAL A 831 -6.43 42.54 14.20
N THR A 832 -7.17 42.85 13.14
CA THR A 832 -6.78 43.83 12.13
C THR A 832 -6.58 45.20 12.79
N ASN A 833 -5.41 45.82 12.61
CA ASN A 833 -5.04 47.12 13.18
C ASN A 833 -5.11 47.24 14.72
N LYS A 834 -5.23 46.12 15.46
CA LYS A 834 -5.52 46.10 16.90
C LYS A 834 -6.79 46.89 17.30
N GLU A 835 -7.78 46.95 16.42
CA GLU A 835 -9.00 47.74 16.62
C GLU A 835 -10.24 46.88 16.30
N ALA A 836 -11.26 46.96 17.15
CA ALA A 836 -12.59 46.42 16.91
C ALA A 836 -13.62 47.55 16.98
N THR A 837 -14.85 47.30 16.56
CA THR A 837 -15.96 48.24 16.76
C THR A 837 -16.88 47.67 17.82
N ALA A 838 -17.10 48.37 18.92
CA ALA A 838 -18.11 48.00 19.91
C ALA A 838 -19.19 49.07 19.92
N LEU A 839 -20.43 48.68 19.57
CA LEU A 839 -21.60 49.56 19.65
C LEU A 839 -21.41 50.87 18.85
N GLY A 840 -20.78 50.75 17.67
CA GLY A 840 -20.49 51.87 16.76
C GLY A 840 -19.26 52.72 17.13
N VAL A 841 -18.51 52.37 18.18
CA VAL A 841 -17.30 53.09 18.62
C VAL A 841 -16.06 52.21 18.47
N PRO A 842 -14.94 52.73 17.92
CA PRO A 842 -13.67 52.01 17.90
C PRO A 842 -13.15 51.73 19.31
N VAL A 843 -12.75 50.49 19.57
CA VAL A 843 -12.13 50.04 20.81
C VAL A 843 -10.85 49.26 20.51
N GLY A 844 -9.87 49.31 21.41
CA GLY A 844 -8.67 48.48 21.29
C GLY A 844 -9.02 47.00 21.39
N ALA A 845 -8.39 46.19 20.55
CA ALA A 845 -8.64 44.76 20.50
C ALA A 845 -7.37 43.99 20.12
N SER A 846 -7.10 42.85 20.76
CA SER A 846 -5.96 42.00 20.44
C SER A 846 -6.20 40.54 20.83
N VAL A 847 -5.51 39.62 20.16
CA VAL A 847 -5.50 38.19 20.53
C VAL A 847 -4.47 37.98 21.64
N GLY A 848 -4.83 37.19 22.65
CA GLY A 848 -3.95 36.71 23.72
C GLY A 848 -3.73 37.65 24.90
N CYS A 849 -3.88 38.97 24.73
CA CYS A 849 -3.69 39.97 25.78
C CYS A 849 -4.38 41.30 25.43
N PRO A 850 -4.52 42.24 26.39
CA PRO A 850 -5.00 43.60 26.13
C PRO A 850 -4.25 44.33 25.02
N ALA A 851 -4.93 45.25 24.32
CA ALA A 851 -4.41 45.87 23.11
C ALA A 851 -3.16 46.76 23.32
N ASP A 852 -3.01 47.30 24.53
CA ASP A 852 -1.87 48.10 24.98
C ASP A 852 -0.64 47.25 25.38
N GLU A 853 -0.78 45.92 25.44
CA GLU A 853 0.28 44.96 25.70
C GLU A 853 0.78 44.25 24.42
N SER A 854 1.81 43.43 24.58
CA SER A 854 2.42 42.62 23.52
C SER A 854 2.63 41.18 23.99
N CYS A 855 1.89 40.26 23.38
CA CYS A 855 1.89 38.82 23.68
C CYS A 855 2.00 37.98 22.38
N PRO A 856 3.13 38.06 21.65
CA PRO A 856 3.28 37.32 20.39
C PRO A 856 3.16 35.79 20.54
N GLU A 857 3.43 35.25 21.72
CA GLU A 857 3.34 33.82 22.05
C GLU A 857 1.90 33.32 22.22
N SER A 858 0.95 34.20 22.57
CA SER A 858 -0.45 33.86 22.88
C SER A 858 -1.39 33.99 21.67
N LYS A 859 -0.86 34.00 20.45
CA LYS A 859 -1.61 34.24 19.20
C LYS A 859 -1.93 32.99 18.39
N PHE A 860 -1.67 31.80 18.94
CA PHE A 860 -1.74 30.54 18.23
C PHE A 860 -2.83 29.63 18.77
N ILE A 861 -3.41 28.86 17.87
CA ILE A 861 -4.19 27.65 18.16
C ILE A 861 -3.50 26.46 17.54
N TYR A 862 -3.67 25.28 18.13
CA TYR A 862 -3.04 24.03 17.69
C TYR A 862 -4.12 23.05 17.23
N GLN A 863 -3.85 22.32 16.15
CA GLN A 863 -4.88 21.69 15.31
C GLN A 863 -4.73 20.16 15.29
N THR A 864 -5.71 19.47 15.84
CA THR A 864 -5.82 18.00 15.84
C THR A 864 -6.75 17.55 14.71
N MET A 865 -6.25 16.79 13.73
CA MET A 865 -7.02 16.29 12.59
C MET A 865 -6.41 15.03 11.95
N GLY A 866 -7.11 14.41 11.02
CA GLY A 866 -6.53 13.48 10.04
C GLY A 866 -6.92 13.90 8.64
N LEU A 867 -6.44 13.21 7.61
CA LEU A 867 -6.86 13.49 6.24
C LEU A 867 -6.78 12.22 5.40
N ASN A 868 -7.88 11.81 4.79
CA ASN A 868 -7.88 10.73 3.81
C ASN A 868 -7.79 11.33 2.41
N VAL A 869 -6.98 10.73 1.54
CA VAL A 869 -6.86 11.17 0.13
C VAL A 869 -6.94 10.00 -0.85
N GLU A 870 -7.35 10.28 -2.08
CA GLU A 870 -7.21 9.41 -3.25
C GLU A 870 -6.15 9.98 -4.18
N VAL A 871 -5.10 9.22 -4.48
CA VAL A 871 -4.22 9.50 -5.62
C VAL A 871 -4.87 8.89 -6.85
N VAL A 872 -5.29 9.73 -7.81
CA VAL A 872 -6.10 9.29 -8.95
C VAL A 872 -5.25 8.98 -10.17
N GLY A 873 -4.22 9.78 -10.42
CA GLY A 873 -3.37 9.67 -11.62
C GLY A 873 -3.03 11.04 -12.20
N PRO A 874 -2.71 11.13 -13.51
CA PRO A 874 -2.28 12.38 -14.10
C PRO A 874 -3.40 13.42 -14.13
N ALA A 875 -3.06 14.67 -13.83
CA ALA A 875 -3.93 15.83 -13.99
C ALA A 875 -3.68 16.47 -15.35
N TYR A 876 -4.73 16.88 -16.05
CA TYR A 876 -4.64 17.53 -17.37
C TYR A 876 -5.26 18.92 -17.37
N ASP A 877 -4.67 19.85 -18.11
CA ASP A 877 -5.29 21.15 -18.42
C ASP A 877 -6.31 21.05 -19.57
N ASP A 878 -7.00 22.16 -19.89
CA ASP A 878 -7.98 22.24 -20.98
C ASP A 878 -7.40 21.91 -22.37
N ASP A 879 -6.09 22.05 -22.54
CA ASP A 879 -5.35 21.73 -23.78
C ASP A 879 -4.89 20.26 -23.82
N GLY A 880 -5.12 19.49 -22.74
CA GLY A 880 -4.73 18.09 -22.60
C GLY A 880 -3.27 17.87 -22.18
N ASN A 881 -2.56 18.90 -21.72
CA ASN A 881 -1.20 18.76 -21.21
C ASN A 881 -1.24 18.22 -19.78
N ASN A 882 -0.33 17.30 -19.44
CA ASN A 882 -0.16 16.84 -18.07
C ASN A 882 0.41 17.99 -17.21
N ILE A 883 -0.30 18.35 -16.14
CA ILE A 883 0.06 19.44 -15.21
C ILE A 883 0.47 18.92 -13.82
N GLY A 884 0.54 17.61 -13.61
CA GLY A 884 0.93 16.99 -12.34
C GLY A 884 0.10 15.75 -12.02
N VAL A 885 -0.03 15.45 -10.73
CA VAL A 885 -0.78 14.28 -10.24
C VAL A 885 -2.03 14.75 -9.51
N ARG A 886 -3.20 14.33 -9.97
CA ARG A 886 -4.49 14.64 -9.35
C ARG A 886 -4.68 13.87 -8.05
N VAL A 887 -5.06 14.60 -7.01
CA VAL A 887 -5.36 14.06 -5.67
C VAL A 887 -6.73 14.59 -5.22
N LEU A 888 -7.57 13.70 -4.69
CA LEU A 888 -8.86 14.07 -4.10
C LEU A 888 -8.80 13.93 -2.57
N LEU A 889 -9.26 14.94 -1.85
CA LEU A 889 -9.23 15.01 -0.39
C LEU A 889 -10.64 14.77 0.14
N TYR A 890 -10.79 13.77 1.02
CA TYR A 890 -12.05 13.55 1.72
C TYR A 890 -12.25 14.64 2.78
N PRO A 891 -13.35 15.42 2.72
CA PRO A 891 -13.64 16.39 3.76
C PRO A 891 -13.77 15.73 5.13
N THR A 892 -13.16 16.35 6.15
CA THR A 892 -13.24 15.93 7.55
C THR A 892 -13.26 17.15 8.49
N MET A 893 -13.29 16.92 9.80
CA MET A 893 -13.21 17.94 10.83
C MET A 893 -11.81 18.08 11.42
N VAL A 894 -11.53 19.29 11.88
CA VAL A 894 -10.32 19.70 12.60
C VAL A 894 -10.78 20.23 13.95
N ALA A 895 -10.29 19.64 15.03
CA ALA A 895 -10.42 20.25 16.35
C ALA A 895 -9.19 21.13 16.62
N ALA A 896 -9.37 22.21 17.37
CA ALA A 896 -8.26 23.06 17.77
C ALA A 896 -8.42 23.63 19.17
N THR A 897 -7.29 23.94 19.81
CA THR A 897 -7.25 24.58 21.13
C THR A 897 -7.97 25.94 21.13
N SER A 898 -8.34 26.40 22.33
CA SER A 898 -8.99 27.70 22.52
C SER A 898 -8.14 28.90 22.09
N SER A 899 -8.80 29.99 21.71
CA SER A 899 -8.19 31.31 21.51
C SER A 899 -8.90 32.38 22.32
N SER A 900 -8.12 33.31 22.88
CA SER A 900 -8.65 34.43 23.66
C SER A 900 -8.51 35.76 22.91
N VAL A 901 -9.62 36.48 22.74
CA VAL A 901 -9.64 37.84 22.20
C VAL A 901 -9.99 38.84 23.30
N PHE A 902 -9.10 39.80 23.54
CA PHE A 902 -9.29 40.87 24.52
C PHE A 902 -9.82 42.12 23.84
N LEU A 903 -10.88 42.69 24.42
CA LEU A 903 -11.51 43.93 23.99
C LEU A 903 -11.47 44.96 25.11
N ASP A 904 -11.00 46.18 24.80
CA ASP A 904 -10.97 47.28 25.75
C ASP A 904 -12.38 47.58 26.29
N GLY A 905 -12.54 47.52 27.61
CA GLY A 905 -13.82 47.75 28.29
C GLY A 905 -14.76 46.54 28.34
N PHE A 906 -14.47 45.44 27.65
CA PHE A 906 -15.26 44.20 27.68
C PHE A 906 -14.48 43.00 28.24
N GLY A 907 -13.14 43.04 28.25
CA GLY A 907 -12.30 41.99 28.83
C GLY A 907 -11.99 40.86 27.84
N GLU A 908 -11.66 39.69 28.38
CA GLU A 908 -11.34 38.47 27.64
C GLU A 908 -12.60 37.79 27.09
N ASN A 909 -12.53 37.35 25.83
CA ASN A 909 -13.55 36.55 25.17
C ASN A 909 -12.83 35.30 24.64
N ALA A 910 -12.97 34.19 25.36
CA ALA A 910 -12.33 32.92 25.01
C ALA A 910 -13.27 32.10 24.13
N THR A 911 -12.76 31.57 23.02
CA THR A 911 -13.58 30.79 22.08
C THR A 911 -13.98 29.41 22.59
N GLY A 912 -13.30 28.90 23.63
CA GLY A 912 -13.28 27.46 23.88
C GLY A 912 -12.61 26.72 22.72
N PRO A 913 -12.54 25.38 22.76
CA PRO A 913 -12.05 24.60 21.63
C PRO A 913 -12.82 24.95 20.34
N LEU A 914 -12.08 25.06 19.24
CA LEU A 914 -12.60 25.43 17.93
C LEU A 914 -12.77 24.18 17.07
N ALA A 915 -13.78 24.19 16.21
CA ALA A 915 -13.93 23.19 15.15
C ALA A 915 -13.82 23.87 13.78
N LEU A 916 -12.96 23.33 12.90
CA LEU A 916 -12.95 23.68 11.49
C LEU A 916 -13.45 22.49 10.68
N ARG A 917 -14.25 22.76 9.67
CA ARG A 917 -14.88 21.75 8.83
C ARG A 917 -14.45 21.93 7.39
N MET A 918 -13.79 20.91 6.83
CA MET A 918 -13.60 20.85 5.39
C MET A 918 -14.94 20.64 4.72
N ARG A 919 -15.13 21.29 3.58
CA ARG A 919 -16.41 21.36 2.88
C ARG A 919 -16.35 20.55 1.59
N TYR A 920 -17.44 19.87 1.25
CA TYR A 920 -17.60 19.31 -0.08
C TYR A 920 -17.73 20.44 -1.11
N VAL A 921 -17.14 20.24 -2.29
CA VAL A 921 -17.27 21.15 -3.43
C VAL A 921 -18.45 20.75 -4.31
N THR A 922 -18.74 21.54 -5.34
CA THR A 922 -19.80 21.19 -6.30
C THR A 922 -19.40 19.94 -7.08
N PRO A 923 -20.22 18.87 -7.10
CA PRO A 923 -19.93 17.67 -7.86
C PRO A 923 -19.77 17.91 -9.36
N THR A 924 -18.89 17.14 -9.99
CA THR A 924 -18.69 17.08 -11.44
C THR A 924 -18.77 15.64 -11.93
N GLU A 925 -18.73 15.41 -13.24
CA GLU A 925 -18.73 14.06 -13.82
C GLU A 925 -17.52 13.23 -13.34
N ASP A 926 -16.33 13.86 -13.27
CA ASP A 926 -15.07 13.23 -12.84
C ASP A 926 -14.80 13.35 -11.32
N ASN A 927 -15.74 13.91 -10.57
CA ASN A 927 -15.73 14.04 -9.11
C ASN A 927 -17.18 14.08 -8.58
N PRO A 928 -17.92 12.97 -8.69
CA PRO A 928 -19.36 12.93 -8.40
C PRO A 928 -19.69 13.11 -6.92
N MET A 929 -18.72 12.88 -6.02
CA MET A 929 -18.87 13.14 -4.59
C MET A 929 -18.61 14.60 -4.20
N GLY A 930 -18.01 15.40 -5.09
CA GLY A 930 -17.57 16.76 -4.74
C GLY A 930 -16.46 16.78 -3.69
N LEU A 931 -15.46 15.90 -3.83
CA LEU A 931 -14.26 15.92 -2.98
C LEU A 931 -13.38 17.13 -3.29
N ILE A 932 -12.59 17.60 -2.32
CA ILE A 932 -11.68 18.73 -2.54
C ILE A 932 -10.55 18.29 -3.48
N GLU A 933 -10.27 19.07 -4.52
CA GLU A 933 -9.24 18.72 -5.50
C GLU A 933 -7.90 19.39 -5.19
N GLY A 934 -6.81 18.64 -5.32
CA GLY A 934 -5.45 19.14 -5.27
C GLY A 934 -4.57 18.49 -6.33
N VAL A 935 -3.39 19.06 -6.53
CA VAL A 935 -2.41 18.57 -7.50
C VAL A 935 -1.03 18.50 -6.88
N ILE A 936 -0.33 17.39 -7.09
CA ILE A 936 1.11 17.28 -6.83
C ILE A 936 1.85 17.74 -8.09
N VAL A 937 2.68 18.76 -7.94
CA VAL A 937 3.43 19.40 -9.04
C VAL A 937 4.92 19.38 -8.75
N GLU A 938 5.73 19.52 -9.81
CA GLU A 938 7.16 19.75 -9.69
C GLU A 938 7.42 21.20 -9.24
N GLY A 939 8.12 21.35 -8.12
CA GLY A 939 8.52 22.63 -7.55
C GLY A 939 9.69 23.28 -8.28
N PRO A 940 10.04 24.54 -7.94
CA PRO A 940 11.10 25.28 -8.62
C PRO A 940 12.49 24.64 -8.59
N ASN A 941 12.78 23.75 -7.64
CA ASN A 941 14.05 23.01 -7.55
C ASN A 941 13.89 21.51 -7.85
N GLY A 942 12.78 21.12 -8.48
CA GLY A 942 12.46 19.73 -8.79
C GLY A 942 11.79 18.98 -7.63
N GLU A 943 11.59 19.58 -6.45
CA GLU A 943 10.94 18.90 -5.33
C GLU A 943 9.43 18.73 -5.54
N PRO A 944 8.81 17.62 -5.11
CA PRO A 944 7.36 17.45 -5.21
C PRO A 944 6.65 18.42 -4.25
N ARG A 945 5.62 19.10 -4.74
CA ARG A 945 4.81 20.06 -3.97
C ARG A 945 3.33 19.77 -4.13
N PHE A 946 2.58 19.81 -3.04
CA PHE A 946 1.13 19.71 -3.07
C PHE A 946 0.49 21.10 -3.08
N VAL A 947 -0.48 21.32 -3.95
CA VAL A 947 -1.23 22.59 -4.07
C VAL A 947 -2.72 22.32 -4.11
N THR A 948 -3.51 23.11 -3.38
CA THR A 948 -4.98 23.05 -3.40
C THR A 948 -5.59 24.39 -2.99
N GLN A 949 -6.85 24.61 -3.36
CA GLN A 949 -7.68 25.71 -2.87
C GLN A 949 -8.94 25.12 -2.27
N THR A 950 -9.29 25.55 -1.06
CA THR A 950 -10.46 25.02 -0.35
C THR A 950 -11.07 26.06 0.57
N ASP A 951 -12.37 25.94 0.81
CA ASP A 951 -13.07 26.65 1.85
C ASP A 951 -13.21 25.75 3.08
N LEU A 952 -12.94 26.29 4.26
CA LEU A 952 -13.28 25.68 5.55
C LEU A 952 -14.41 26.46 6.20
N SER A 953 -15.21 25.81 7.04
CA SER A 953 -16.13 26.49 7.97
C SER A 953 -15.54 26.48 9.37
N LEU A 954 -15.62 27.59 10.11
CA LEU A 954 -15.16 27.74 11.50
C LEU A 954 -16.36 27.84 12.45
N ASP A 955 -16.28 27.08 13.54
CA ASP A 955 -17.26 26.99 14.60
C ASP A 955 -16.57 27.18 15.96
N ALA A 956 -17.16 28.01 16.83
CA ALA A 956 -16.77 28.15 18.25
C ALA A 956 -18.00 27.93 19.14
N PRO A 957 -18.42 26.67 19.35
CA PRO A 957 -19.63 26.36 20.14
C PRO A 957 -19.53 26.84 21.59
N ASN A 958 -18.32 26.83 22.16
CA ASN A 958 -18.07 27.20 23.55
C ASN A 958 -17.58 28.64 23.71
N LEU A 959 -17.81 29.52 22.74
CA LEU A 959 -17.39 30.92 22.82
C LEU A 959 -18.05 31.61 24.02
N SER A 960 -17.24 31.84 25.04
CA SER A 960 -17.65 32.47 26.29
C SER A 960 -17.57 33.98 26.18
N LEU A 961 -18.72 34.63 26.31
CA LEU A 961 -18.84 36.09 26.32
C LEU A 961 -19.08 36.60 27.77
N PRO A 962 -18.40 37.68 28.21
CA PRO A 962 -18.52 38.25 29.57
C PRO A 962 -19.94 38.61 30.04
N LEU A 963 -20.90 38.71 29.11
CA LEU A 963 -22.32 39.01 29.35
C LEU A 963 -23.23 38.00 28.62
N ALA A 964 -22.90 36.70 28.64
CA ALA A 964 -23.54 35.62 27.85
C ALA A 964 -25.08 35.58 27.84
N GLN A 965 -25.79 36.14 28.83
CA GLN A 965 -27.26 36.22 28.83
C GLN A 965 -27.84 37.31 27.91
N ALA A 966 -26.99 38.18 27.35
CA ALA A 966 -27.36 39.35 26.56
C ALA A 966 -26.56 39.47 25.24
N LEU A 967 -25.73 38.49 24.89
CA LEU A 967 -24.84 38.52 23.74
C LEU A 967 -24.97 37.23 22.91
N GLU A 968 -25.16 37.36 21.60
CA GLU A 968 -25.17 36.24 20.63
C GLU A 968 -24.05 36.47 19.61
N HIS A 969 -23.40 35.42 19.10
CA HIS A 969 -22.31 35.53 18.12
C HIS A 969 -22.59 34.78 16.81
N ASP A 970 -21.93 35.20 15.73
CA ASP A 970 -22.07 34.59 14.40
C ASP A 970 -20.98 33.56 14.06
N LEU A 971 -20.17 33.15 15.03
CA LEU A 971 -19.10 32.16 14.85
C LEU A 971 -19.59 30.70 14.75
N TYR A 972 -20.58 30.48 13.90
CA TYR A 972 -21.10 29.17 13.50
C TYR A 972 -21.06 29.08 11.98
N SER A 973 -20.49 28.00 11.45
CA SER A 973 -20.31 27.76 10.01
C SER A 973 -19.65 28.92 9.25
N LYS A 974 -18.69 29.64 9.88
CA LYS A 974 -18.08 30.83 9.30
C LYS A 974 -17.05 30.45 8.23
N VAL A 975 -17.30 30.81 6.97
CA VAL A 975 -16.45 30.39 5.85
C VAL A 975 -15.10 31.11 5.83
N ILE A 976 -14.02 30.33 5.66
CA ILE A 976 -12.62 30.76 5.57
C ILE A 976 -12.03 30.17 4.28
N PRO A 977 -11.74 30.99 3.26
CA PRO A 977 -11.07 30.52 2.05
C PRO A 977 -9.57 30.34 2.30
N LEU A 978 -9.00 29.23 1.83
CA LEU A 978 -7.57 28.90 1.97
C LEU A 978 -6.94 28.57 0.62
N ASP A 979 -5.80 29.21 0.35
CA ASP A 979 -4.88 28.84 -0.71
C ASP A 979 -3.72 28.08 -0.07
N LEU A 980 -3.60 26.77 -0.31
CA LEU A 980 -2.70 25.89 0.39
C LEU A 980 -1.60 25.36 -0.56
N ASP A 981 -0.35 25.43 -0.12
CA ASP A 981 0.82 24.97 -0.88
C ASP A 981 1.94 24.54 0.06
N GLY A 982 2.61 23.43 -0.24
CA GLY A 982 3.90 23.13 0.35
C GLY A 982 4.57 21.83 -0.09
N PRO A 983 5.80 21.57 0.37
CA PRO A 983 6.61 20.43 -0.08
C PRO A 983 6.10 19.09 0.47
N ILE A 984 6.38 18.06 -0.33
CA ILE A 984 6.29 16.65 0.06
C ILE A 984 7.73 16.12 0.26
N ILE A 985 7.98 15.48 1.39
CA ILE A 985 9.29 14.90 1.73
C ILE A 985 9.11 13.40 1.97
N PHE A 986 9.90 12.58 1.28
CA PHE A 986 9.94 11.14 1.47
C PHE A 986 11.09 10.75 2.40
N PHE A 987 10.79 9.89 3.36
CA PHE A 987 11.72 9.45 4.39
C PHE A 987 12.42 8.17 3.97
N ASP A 988 13.60 7.90 4.53
CA ASP A 988 14.30 6.63 4.34
C ASP A 988 13.66 5.43 5.06
N ASP A 989 12.62 5.65 5.87
CA ASP A 989 11.72 4.60 6.37
C ASP A 989 10.46 4.42 5.51
N GLY A 990 10.40 5.12 4.38
CA GLY A 990 9.33 5.05 3.39
C GLY A 990 8.07 5.86 3.74
N ARG A 991 7.96 6.43 4.95
CA ARG A 991 6.89 7.40 5.23
C ARG A 991 7.07 8.66 4.38
N MET A 992 5.97 9.35 4.15
CA MET A 992 5.94 10.64 3.46
C MET A 992 5.36 11.70 4.39
N GLN A 993 5.97 12.88 4.40
CA GLN A 993 5.50 14.06 5.12
C GLN A 993 5.10 15.16 4.14
N ILE A 994 3.94 15.77 4.37
CA ILE A 994 3.40 16.87 3.58
C ILE A 994 3.29 18.08 4.50
N GLY A 995 4.12 19.11 4.28
CA GLY A 995 4.06 20.36 5.03
C GLY A 995 3.42 21.45 4.19
N ILE A 996 2.31 22.03 4.63
CA ILE A 996 1.48 22.95 3.85
C ILE A 996 1.34 24.27 4.61
N LEU A 997 1.47 25.39 3.90
CA LEU A 997 1.21 26.73 4.43
C LEU A 997 0.07 27.39 3.65
N ASN A 998 -0.65 28.31 4.28
CA ASN A 998 -1.56 29.18 3.55
C ASN A 998 -0.82 30.34 2.84
N ASN A 999 -1.21 30.64 1.61
CA ASN A 999 -0.63 31.71 0.80
C ASN A 999 -1.48 32.99 0.77
N ASN A 1000 -2.74 32.91 1.20
CA ASN A 1000 -3.66 34.05 1.31
C ASN A 1000 -3.78 34.55 2.76
N SER A 1001 -4.52 35.64 2.97
CA SER A 1001 -4.80 36.19 4.31
C SER A 1001 -6.30 36.32 4.50
N PRO A 1002 -7.00 35.24 4.88
CA PRO A 1002 -8.45 35.27 5.00
C PRO A 1002 -8.87 36.15 6.19
N ALA A 1003 -9.89 36.98 5.95
CA ALA A 1003 -10.51 37.82 6.97
C ALA A 1003 -11.66 37.06 7.65
N ILE A 1004 -11.69 37.12 8.99
CA ILE A 1004 -12.71 36.49 9.84
C ILE A 1004 -13.35 37.61 10.65
N THR A 1005 -14.43 38.19 10.12
CA THR A 1005 -15.19 39.21 10.87
C THR A 1005 -16.20 38.53 11.78
N VAL A 1006 -15.96 38.60 13.09
CA VAL A 1006 -16.86 38.08 14.12
C VAL A 1006 -17.85 39.18 14.50
N ASN A 1007 -19.13 38.88 14.40
CA ASN A 1007 -20.21 39.77 14.81
C ASN A 1007 -20.84 39.22 16.08
N ILE A 1008 -20.95 40.06 17.10
CA ILE A 1008 -21.64 39.77 18.34
C ILE A 1008 -22.79 40.75 18.49
N THR A 1009 -24.01 40.24 18.50
CA THR A 1009 -25.24 41.01 18.68
C THR A 1009 -25.52 41.18 20.17
N VAL A 1010 -25.79 42.42 20.59
CA VAL A 1010 -26.11 42.74 21.99
C VAL A 1010 -27.62 42.95 22.15
N THR A 1011 -28.26 42.09 22.93
CA THR A 1011 -29.69 42.16 23.27
C THR A 1011 -29.86 42.45 24.76
N ILE A 1012 -30.25 43.69 25.12
CA ILE A 1012 -30.46 44.10 26.51
C ILE A 1012 -31.96 44.18 26.81
N PRO A 1013 -32.54 43.33 27.68
CA PRO A 1013 -33.98 43.34 27.97
C PRO A 1013 -34.34 44.19 29.20
N ILE A 1014 -34.68 45.50 29.08
CA ILE A 1014 -35.20 46.29 30.24
C ILE A 1014 -36.25 47.37 29.85
N ILE A 1015 -37.12 47.69 30.82
CA ILE A 1015 -38.45 48.32 30.77
C ILE A 1015 -38.38 49.85 31.10
N ASN A 1016 -38.90 50.70 30.20
CA ASN A 1016 -39.20 52.17 30.25
C ASN A 1016 -38.11 53.22 29.84
N GLU A 1017 -38.59 54.36 29.27
CA GLU A 1017 -37.94 55.36 28.38
C GLU A 1017 -37.43 56.65 29.08
N PHE A 1018 -36.22 57.22 28.79
CA PHE A 1018 -35.87 58.69 28.90
C PHE A 1018 -34.45 59.28 28.46
N LEU A 1019 -33.44 58.55 27.94
CA LEU A 1019 -32.06 58.97 27.53
C LEU A 1019 -31.48 57.94 26.50
N SER A 1020 -30.58 58.33 25.56
CA SER A 1020 -29.96 57.39 24.61
C SER A 1020 -28.56 56.93 25.00
N TYR A 1021 -28.22 55.67 24.69
CA TYR A 1021 -26.93 55.05 25.04
C TYR A 1021 -25.74 55.78 24.39
N SER A 1022 -25.90 56.25 23.15
CA SER A 1022 -24.94 57.13 22.44
C SER A 1022 -24.46 58.33 23.28
N ASP A 1023 -25.36 58.94 24.05
CA ASP A 1023 -25.07 60.13 24.84
C ASP A 1023 -24.35 59.79 26.15
N CYS A 1024 -24.56 58.60 26.70
CA CYS A 1024 -23.83 58.10 27.87
C CYS A 1024 -22.38 57.78 27.53
N VAL A 1025 -22.14 57.08 26.41
CA VAL A 1025 -20.79 56.70 25.96
C VAL A 1025 -19.95 57.94 25.62
N ALA A 1026 -20.54 58.91 24.90
CA ALA A 1026 -19.88 60.17 24.60
C ALA A 1026 -19.49 60.98 25.85
N ALA A 1027 -20.26 60.85 26.94
CA ALA A 1027 -20.00 61.53 28.20
C ALA A 1027 -18.94 60.84 29.09
N ARG A 1028 -18.83 59.51 29.02
CA ARG A 1028 -17.99 58.71 29.94
C ARG A 1028 -16.72 58.12 29.30
N GLY A 1029 -16.59 58.15 27.97
CA GLY A 1029 -15.44 57.61 27.25
C GLY A 1029 -15.40 56.07 27.23
N PRO A 1030 -14.43 55.46 26.52
CA PRO A 1030 -14.37 54.00 26.29
C PRO A 1030 -14.24 53.17 27.58
N THR A 1031 -13.68 53.74 28.64
CA THR A 1031 -13.54 53.07 29.96
C THR A 1031 -14.83 53.06 30.79
N GLY A 1032 -15.87 53.79 30.36
CA GLY A 1032 -17.17 53.91 31.04
C GLY A 1032 -18.29 53.08 30.40
N ILE A 1033 -18.00 52.31 29.34
CA ILE A 1033 -18.99 51.57 28.53
C ILE A 1033 -19.85 50.61 29.38
N VAL A 1034 -19.24 49.83 30.27
CA VAL A 1034 -19.96 48.92 31.19
C VAL A 1034 -20.91 49.67 32.15
N SER A 1035 -20.55 50.90 32.54
CA SER A 1035 -21.39 51.75 33.39
C SER A 1035 -22.58 52.37 32.63
N CYS A 1036 -22.52 52.40 31.30
CA CYS A 1036 -23.62 52.85 30.43
C CYS A 1036 -24.58 51.71 30.08
N LEU A 1037 -24.11 50.45 30.15
CA LEU A 1037 -24.97 49.25 30.11
C LEU A 1037 -25.82 49.10 31.39
N SER A 1038 -25.56 49.93 32.42
CA SER A 1038 -26.29 49.95 33.70
C SER A 1038 -27.06 51.26 33.96
N ASP A 1039 -27.06 52.22 33.02
CA ASP A 1039 -27.85 53.45 33.09
C ASP A 1039 -29.15 53.24 32.30
N PRO A 1040 -30.34 53.40 32.92
CA PRO A 1040 -31.60 53.11 32.27
C PRO A 1040 -31.85 54.21 31.24
N ASP A 1041 -31.99 53.85 29.96
CA ASP A 1041 -33.00 54.40 29.05
C ASP A 1041 -32.72 53.99 27.57
N THR A 1042 -33.79 53.71 26.81
CA THR A 1042 -33.86 53.37 25.35
C THR A 1042 -33.22 52.06 24.87
N THR A 1043 -33.89 51.38 23.93
CA THR A 1043 -33.38 50.20 23.23
C THR A 1043 -32.49 50.62 22.06
N GLU A 1044 -31.19 50.59 22.24
CA GLU A 1044 -30.23 50.55 21.12
C GLU A 1044 -29.64 49.14 21.07
N SER A 1045 -29.94 48.40 20.00
CA SER A 1045 -29.11 47.27 19.58
C SER A 1045 -27.84 47.86 18.98
N GLY A 1046 -26.68 47.48 19.49
CA GLY A 1046 -25.42 47.73 18.82
C GLY A 1046 -24.68 46.42 18.63
N ASP A 1047 -23.96 46.32 17.53
CA ASP A 1047 -23.13 45.15 17.24
C ASP A 1047 -21.70 45.40 17.75
N ILE A 1048 -21.06 44.34 18.26
CA ILE A 1048 -19.61 44.29 18.41
C ILE A 1048 -19.07 43.56 17.18
N ILE A 1049 -18.16 44.20 16.46
CA ILE A 1049 -17.53 43.69 15.24
C ILE A 1049 -16.03 43.55 15.49
N ILE A 1050 -15.54 42.32 15.51
CA ILE A 1050 -14.13 41.98 15.72
C ILE A 1050 -13.54 41.56 14.37
N PRO A 1051 -12.67 42.36 13.75
CA PRO A 1051 -12.06 42.03 12.47
C PRO A 1051 -10.81 41.15 12.67
N LEU A 1052 -10.99 39.84 12.83
CA LEU A 1052 -9.86 38.90 12.87
C LEU A 1052 -9.32 38.64 11.47
N ALA A 1053 -8.05 38.26 11.40
CA ALA A 1053 -7.39 37.82 10.19
C ALA A 1053 -6.39 36.71 10.49
N ILE A 1054 -6.28 35.77 9.56
CA ILE A 1054 -5.16 34.84 9.51
C ILE A 1054 -4.11 35.47 8.58
N PRO A 1055 -2.89 35.72 9.06
CA PRO A 1055 -1.82 36.23 8.20
C PRO A 1055 -1.46 35.24 7.08
N THR A 1056 -0.86 35.74 5.99
CA THR A 1056 -0.17 34.88 5.03
C THR A 1056 0.90 34.04 5.73
N GLN A 1057 0.94 32.74 5.43
CA GLN A 1057 1.74 31.73 6.16
C GLN A 1057 1.45 31.68 7.66
N GLY A 1058 0.23 32.06 8.06
CA GLY A 1058 -0.28 32.03 9.41
C GLY A 1058 -0.87 30.67 9.81
N ILE A 1059 -1.27 29.83 8.85
CA ILE A 1059 -1.64 28.42 9.05
C ILE A 1059 -0.51 27.55 8.55
N SER A 1060 -0.18 26.53 9.35
CA SER A 1060 0.76 25.48 9.02
C SER A 1060 0.08 24.14 9.30
N LEU A 1061 -0.15 23.36 8.24
CA LEU A 1061 -0.63 21.99 8.31
C LEU A 1061 0.53 21.05 8.00
N ASN A 1062 0.59 19.93 8.71
CA ASN A 1062 1.61 18.92 8.52
C ASN A 1062 1.01 17.54 8.70
N PHE A 1063 1.07 16.78 7.62
CA PHE A 1063 0.58 15.42 7.55
C PHE A 1063 1.74 14.45 7.35
N ILE A 1064 1.58 13.25 7.91
CA ILE A 1064 2.47 12.12 7.63
C ILE A 1064 1.62 10.92 7.22
N THR A 1065 2.15 10.06 6.35
CA THR A 1065 1.56 8.74 6.11
C THR A 1065 1.72 7.84 7.34
N ASN A 1066 0.81 6.89 7.49
CA ASN A 1066 1.01 5.79 8.42
C ASN A 1066 2.27 4.97 8.05
N PRO A 1067 2.85 4.21 9.00
CA PRO A 1067 3.91 3.25 8.70
C PRO A 1067 3.49 2.30 7.55
N ILE A 1068 4.42 2.01 6.63
CA ILE A 1068 4.14 1.18 5.45
C ILE A 1068 3.83 -0.26 5.83
N LYS A 1069 4.66 -0.83 6.71
CA LYS A 1069 4.53 -2.21 7.18
C LYS A 1069 4.07 -2.18 8.63
N GLU A 1070 2.81 -2.55 8.84
CA GLU A 1070 2.22 -2.68 10.16
C GLU A 1070 1.80 -4.12 10.45
N ILE A 1071 1.71 -4.44 11.74
CA ILE A 1071 1.13 -5.67 12.27
C ILE A 1071 -0.09 -5.23 13.09
N PRO A 1072 -1.32 -5.61 12.69
CA PRO A 1072 -2.50 -5.42 13.53
C PRO A 1072 -2.31 -5.95 14.95
N GLU A 1073 -2.81 -5.24 15.95
CA GLU A 1073 -2.83 -5.74 17.33
C GLU A 1073 -3.85 -6.85 17.51
N GLU A 1074 -4.98 -6.78 16.81
CA GLU A 1074 -6.00 -7.84 16.77
C GLU A 1074 -6.54 -7.95 15.34
N TYR A 1075 -6.86 -9.18 14.91
CA TYR A 1075 -7.46 -9.49 13.61
C TYR A 1075 -8.95 -9.83 13.74
#